data_AF-A0A1Q6TW50-F1
#
_entry.id   AF-A0A1Q6TW50-F1
#
_cell.length_a   1.000
_cell.length_b   1.000
_cell.length_c   1.000
_cell.angle_alpha   90.00
_cell.angle_beta   90.00
_cell.angle_gamma   90.00
#
_symmetry.space_group_name_H-M   'P 1'
#
loop_
_entity.id
_entity.type
_entity.pdbx_description
1 polymer ?
#
loop_
_entity_poly.entity_id
_entity_poly.type
_entity_poly.pdbx_seq_one_letter_code
_entity_poly.pdbx_strand_id
1 'polypeptide(L)'
;MRTGKYDPAEKFNYSYDGRVMTVTGPLVSDNFISDLLEESYKITDEMRNNVISTYELLAILEKRGDIGSEFKNKYKGGRKSREENELIDTFVDYDGKLPILVDENFLREIFEMDGVSVISQKCKIYVISNIFDSFENEMEQVELGKDSFTFLEDLKNDIQEYKESGHIGYYGFYVDENKRNMGIFTNDFLDLFHYTSSNSHVIICDDRWVSSYNNFGDCLIYSVVDIVELLHEQKVISDEKYINIITQMFNEGYAYIVPPFEYVKLLLEQVPDGKDVSQEIPEELSIMCDYLVYITASESRLNDEIIHQGVLPESVGYMYNLQRELIKLIKYVWCTERSWLWKCQVSDWLLANCSVFSYRTAMNESGDSGNQNYYEIELSNFLFSGFCDIPGNSYRKEYYSWLFNWFSKNSQWKNGLEDRLIQSLADIICEVYRHENDTPYIDIGIGRLVLSVTDDMPEYYRDLIRKNESIASIIEKFENNFFCLGEKEFIPLKYFYQWLDEAMKHGINCSIIRTDETTKRDYKITFIANVLFRQAFKIEYIDDTKNKRIHYFKMDQAMLCCQDTLLRTKGLLALSDYITDSDMKEYLICLNHENWVEIAEKIVSEIKSREDYIVYIIRYMLENKIKIFFIEDLFPNSTELFENVLANNSEDDVFTRGNQWLQDRDKNVLNIFGQLIIYIYNYFRRSETYSSFTEKDSLVVAYYFADIVLTQITQLNERKRLKYTLQELANWLLKLNDSKGFLDNFKNNDISQGEKAEIEQEITEYFSSTNLQHASGNEIVSICKKMYFFEGKDLQTYLLLIKGWIIEHCKKEGGDEEKELLSVMEYYVCVVNKEEPNEIVNSYLELWEEILSQGIHIELSRSSIYILRRFITSFSFEQGIRMRKIIERISLQR
;
A
#
# COMPACT_ATOMS: atom_id res chain seq x y z
N MET A 1 -24.48 -18.53 46.68
CA MET A 1 -23.52 -19.04 47.68
C MET A 1 -22.68 -17.88 48.20
N ARG A 2 -22.33 -17.86 49.49
CA ARG A 2 -21.28 -16.98 50.01
C ARG A 2 -19.91 -17.51 49.58
N THR A 3 -19.04 -16.56 49.23
CA THR A 3 -17.70 -16.70 48.68
C THR A 3 -16.76 -17.55 49.55
N GLY A 4 -16.17 -18.57 48.92
CA GLY A 4 -14.95 -19.23 49.36
C GLY A 4 -13.95 -19.14 48.20
N LYS A 5 -12.89 -18.36 48.38
CA LYS A 5 -11.80 -18.18 47.41
C LYS A 5 -11.23 -19.53 46.98
N TYR A 6 -11.20 -19.80 45.68
CA TYR A 6 -10.29 -20.78 45.07
C TYR A 6 -9.18 -20.02 44.35
N ASP A 7 -7.95 -20.46 44.60
CA ASP A 7 -6.69 -19.92 44.13
C ASP A 7 -6.43 -20.41 42.69
N PRO A 8 -6.24 -19.53 41.69
CA PRO A 8 -6.03 -19.93 40.30
C PRO A 8 -4.54 -20.22 40.06
N ALA A 9 -4.05 -21.34 40.61
CA ALA A 9 -2.66 -21.75 40.39
C ALA A 9 -2.47 -23.27 40.52
N GLU A 10 -3.03 -24.03 39.58
CA GLU A 10 -2.42 -25.28 39.11
C GLU A 10 -2.98 -25.60 37.71
N LYS A 11 -2.26 -25.13 36.68
CA LYS A 11 -2.49 -25.51 35.28
C LYS A 11 -2.36 -27.03 35.14
N PHE A 12 -3.47 -27.74 35.01
CA PHE A 12 -3.46 -29.07 34.41
C PHE A 12 -3.42 -28.91 32.89
N ASN A 13 -2.22 -29.08 32.33
CA ASN A 13 -2.06 -29.37 30.90
C ASN A 13 -2.84 -30.66 30.57
N TYR A 14 -3.76 -30.60 29.62
CA TYR A 14 -4.18 -31.77 28.86
C TYR A 14 -4.08 -31.49 27.37
N SER A 15 -3.23 -32.28 26.73
CA SER A 15 -3.15 -32.43 25.28
C SER A 15 -4.41 -33.14 24.78
N TYR A 16 -5.04 -32.57 23.75
CA TYR A 16 -6.05 -33.25 22.94
C TYR A 16 -5.36 -34.35 22.12
N ASP A 17 -5.27 -35.54 22.71
CA ASP A 17 -4.75 -36.73 22.03
C ASP A 17 -5.90 -37.75 22.04
N GLY A 18 -6.46 -38.04 20.86
CA GLY A 18 -7.69 -38.82 20.65
C GLY A 18 -7.64 -40.26 21.16
N ARG A 19 -7.64 -40.44 22.48
CA ARG A 19 -7.66 -41.76 23.15
C ARG A 19 -9.05 -42.01 23.74
N VAL A 20 -9.63 -43.14 23.33
CA VAL A 20 -10.85 -43.73 23.90
C VAL A 20 -10.73 -43.80 25.43
N MET A 21 -11.70 -43.25 26.17
CA MET A 21 -11.74 -43.34 27.63
C MET A 21 -11.94 -44.80 28.06
N THR A 22 -10.99 -45.35 28.81
CA THR A 22 -11.12 -46.64 29.50
C THR A 22 -11.53 -46.42 30.95
N VAL A 23 -12.81 -46.11 31.18
CA VAL A 23 -13.41 -46.10 32.52
C VAL A 23 -14.15 -47.42 32.72
N THR A 24 -13.74 -48.24 33.69
CA THR A 24 -14.34 -49.56 34.00
C THR A 24 -15.60 -49.47 34.86
N GLY A 25 -16.31 -48.33 34.85
CA GLY A 25 -17.50 -48.06 35.67
C GLY A 25 -18.77 -47.91 34.83
N PRO A 26 -19.98 -48.12 35.41
CA PRO A 26 -21.22 -48.01 34.67
C PRO A 26 -21.52 -46.56 34.24
N LEU A 27 -22.11 -46.41 33.06
CA LEU A 27 -22.68 -45.15 32.58
C LEU A 27 -24.10 -45.01 33.15
N VAL A 28 -24.41 -43.85 33.75
CA VAL A 28 -25.74 -43.58 34.32
C VAL A 28 -26.50 -42.60 33.43
N SER A 29 -27.61 -43.04 32.85
CA SER A 29 -28.49 -42.17 32.04
C SER A 29 -29.91 -42.72 31.97
N ASP A 30 -30.91 -41.83 32.12
CA ASP A 30 -32.33 -42.18 32.10
C ASP A 30 -33.00 -42.05 30.73
N ASN A 31 -32.38 -41.29 29.81
CA ASN A 31 -32.84 -41.15 28.44
C ASN A 31 -31.92 -41.95 27.52
N PHE A 32 -32.46 -43.00 26.92
CA PHE A 32 -31.79 -43.71 25.84
C PHE A 32 -31.56 -42.71 24.70
N ILE A 33 -30.28 -42.47 24.38
CA ILE A 33 -29.74 -41.48 23.44
C ILE A 33 -29.46 -40.13 24.12
N SER A 34 -28.35 -40.04 24.85
CA SER A 34 -27.58 -38.79 24.93
C SER A 34 -26.54 -38.80 23.82
N ASP A 35 -26.10 -37.62 23.36
CA ASP A 35 -25.10 -37.41 22.30
C ASP A 35 -23.83 -38.27 22.47
N LEU A 36 -23.53 -38.60 23.73
CA LEU A 36 -22.47 -39.46 24.22
C LEU A 36 -22.50 -40.91 23.66
N LEU A 37 -23.69 -41.44 23.36
CA LEU A 37 -23.90 -42.77 22.79
C LEU A 37 -24.01 -42.77 21.26
N GLU A 38 -24.35 -41.62 20.64
CA GLU A 38 -24.39 -41.44 19.18
C GLU A 38 -22.99 -41.37 18.57
N GLU A 39 -22.03 -40.79 19.30
CA GLU A 39 -20.61 -40.76 18.92
C GLU A 39 -19.89 -42.06 19.31
N SER A 40 -20.18 -43.13 18.57
CA SER A 40 -19.68 -44.50 18.79
C SER A 40 -18.15 -44.67 18.99
N TYR A 41 -17.34 -43.67 18.64
CA TYR A 41 -15.89 -43.68 18.78
C TYR A 41 -15.39 -43.17 20.15
N LYS A 42 -16.24 -42.54 20.97
CA LYS A 42 -15.85 -41.92 22.25
C LYS A 42 -16.01 -42.82 23.49
N ILE A 43 -16.78 -43.91 23.39
CA ILE A 43 -17.05 -44.86 24.49
C ILE A 43 -16.82 -46.31 24.04
N THR A 44 -16.43 -47.19 24.95
CA THR A 44 -16.19 -48.62 24.64
C THR A 44 -17.49 -49.43 24.59
N ASP A 45 -17.49 -50.55 23.85
CA ASP A 45 -18.62 -51.49 23.83
C ASP A 45 -18.94 -52.05 25.24
N GLU A 46 -17.92 -52.17 26.10
CA GLU A 46 -18.08 -52.57 27.51
C GLU A 46 -18.89 -51.53 28.29
N MET A 47 -18.60 -50.23 28.14
CA MET A 47 -19.35 -49.16 28.80
C MET A 47 -20.79 -49.06 28.28
N ARG A 48 -21.00 -49.30 26.98
CA ARG A 48 -22.33 -49.34 26.36
C ARG A 48 -23.18 -50.52 26.86
N ASN A 49 -22.56 -51.64 27.19
CA ASN A 49 -23.24 -52.80 27.76
C ASN A 49 -23.51 -52.66 29.28
N ASN A 50 -22.80 -51.76 29.96
CA ASN A 50 -22.88 -51.52 31.40
C ASN A 50 -23.71 -50.28 31.79
N VAL A 51 -24.63 -49.83 30.94
CA VAL A 51 -25.50 -48.65 31.20
C VAL A 51 -26.61 -48.99 32.20
N ILE A 52 -26.75 -48.16 33.23
CA ILE A 52 -27.80 -48.23 34.26
C ILE A 52 -28.58 -46.91 34.33
N SER A 53 -29.83 -46.97 34.77
CA SER A 53 -30.64 -45.78 35.07
C SER A 53 -30.26 -45.16 36.42
N THR A 54 -30.64 -43.90 36.64
CA THR A 54 -30.51 -43.22 37.95
C THR A 54 -31.26 -44.00 39.03
N TYR A 55 -32.43 -44.55 38.71
CA TYR A 55 -33.21 -45.37 39.64
C TYR A 55 -32.50 -46.69 40.00
N GLU A 56 -31.85 -47.34 39.03
CA GLU A 56 -31.06 -48.57 39.27
C GLU A 56 -29.82 -48.28 40.11
N LEU A 57 -29.13 -47.16 39.90
CA LEU A 57 -28.04 -46.72 40.78
C LEU A 57 -28.53 -46.53 42.21
N LEU A 58 -29.66 -45.84 42.41
CA LEU A 58 -30.24 -45.66 43.74
C LEU A 58 -30.67 -47.00 44.35
N ALA A 59 -31.16 -47.97 43.56
CA ALA A 59 -31.46 -49.31 44.05
C ALA A 59 -30.19 -50.08 44.47
N ILE A 60 -29.08 -49.93 43.74
CA ILE A 60 -27.77 -50.52 44.09
C ILE A 60 -27.28 -49.93 45.41
N LEU A 61 -27.30 -48.60 45.55
CA LEU A 61 -26.89 -47.92 46.78
C LEU A 61 -27.77 -48.28 47.98
N GLU A 62 -29.08 -48.48 47.77
CA GLU A 62 -29.99 -48.95 48.82
C GLU A 62 -29.66 -50.39 49.25
N LYS A 63 -29.43 -51.31 48.31
CA LYS A 63 -29.06 -52.70 48.60
C LYS A 63 -27.72 -52.82 49.32
N ARG A 64 -26.77 -51.93 49.04
CA ARG A 64 -25.48 -51.80 49.74
C ARG A 64 -25.61 -51.23 51.16
N GLY A 65 -26.76 -50.69 51.52
CA GLY A 65 -26.95 -49.94 52.78
C GLY A 65 -26.31 -48.55 52.77
N ASP A 66 -25.92 -48.03 51.60
CA ASP A 66 -25.31 -46.71 51.44
C ASP A 66 -26.33 -45.57 51.53
N ILE A 67 -27.59 -45.83 51.19
CA ILE A 67 -28.72 -44.91 51.33
C ILE A 67 -29.95 -45.63 51.92
N GLY A 68 -30.84 -44.87 52.57
CA GLY A 68 -32.13 -45.39 53.03
C GLY A 68 -33.22 -45.33 51.94
N SER A 69 -34.26 -46.14 52.08
CA SER A 69 -35.41 -46.15 51.16
C SER A 69 -36.11 -44.80 51.04
N GLU A 70 -36.09 -43.98 52.10
CA GLU A 70 -36.62 -42.60 52.06
C GLU A 70 -35.93 -41.73 51.02
N PHE A 71 -34.61 -41.86 50.88
CA PHE A 71 -33.83 -41.07 49.93
C PHE A 71 -34.10 -41.52 48.49
N LYS A 72 -34.13 -42.83 48.24
CA LYS A 72 -34.51 -43.39 46.92
C LYS A 72 -35.92 -42.98 46.50
N ASN A 73 -36.87 -42.94 47.45
CA ASN A 73 -38.25 -42.57 47.19
C ASN A 73 -38.45 -41.10 46.77
N LYS A 74 -37.45 -40.23 47.00
CA LYS A 74 -37.46 -38.85 46.49
C LYS A 74 -37.32 -38.77 44.96
N TYR A 75 -36.83 -39.84 44.32
CA TYR A 75 -36.65 -39.88 42.86
C TYR A 75 -38.01 -39.87 42.14
N LYS A 76 -38.18 -38.90 41.24
CA LYS A 76 -39.43 -38.64 40.51
C LYS A 76 -39.43 -39.17 39.07
N GLY A 77 -38.29 -39.63 38.57
CA GLY A 77 -38.15 -40.18 37.21
C GLY A 77 -38.67 -41.62 37.07
N GLY A 78 -38.34 -42.25 35.94
CA GLY A 78 -38.82 -43.59 35.58
C GLY A 78 -38.38 -44.67 36.56
N ARG A 79 -39.32 -45.26 37.31
CA ARG A 79 -39.04 -46.32 38.31
C ARG A 79 -38.99 -47.72 37.70
N LYS A 80 -38.43 -47.86 36.50
CA LYS A 80 -38.26 -49.15 35.84
C LYS A 80 -36.90 -49.72 36.22
N SER A 81 -36.89 -50.77 37.02
CA SER A 81 -35.72 -51.63 37.16
C SER A 81 -35.80 -52.78 36.16
N ARG A 82 -34.69 -53.16 35.55
CA ARG A 82 -34.61 -54.40 34.77
C ARG A 82 -34.89 -55.61 35.69
N GLU A 83 -35.61 -56.62 35.19
CA GLU A 83 -35.75 -57.90 35.90
C GLU A 83 -34.39 -58.61 35.89
N GLU A 84 -33.93 -59.03 37.07
CA GLU A 84 -32.67 -59.74 37.42
C GLU A 84 -31.54 -59.70 36.37
N ASN A 85 -30.48 -58.97 36.70
CA ASN A 85 -29.29 -58.84 35.85
C ASN A 85 -28.02 -59.00 36.71
N GLU A 86 -27.09 -59.88 36.30
CA GLU A 86 -25.79 -60.13 36.96
C GLU A 86 -25.00 -58.83 37.21
N LEU A 87 -25.26 -57.80 36.41
CA LEU A 87 -24.68 -56.47 36.49
C LEU A 87 -25.01 -55.72 37.79
N ILE A 88 -26.26 -55.78 38.26
CA ILE A 88 -26.69 -55.08 39.48
C ILE A 88 -26.04 -55.71 40.70
N ASP A 89 -26.00 -57.04 40.75
CA ASP A 89 -25.42 -57.78 41.87
C ASP A 89 -23.90 -57.57 41.94
N THR A 90 -23.22 -57.50 40.77
CA THR A 90 -21.80 -57.15 40.69
C THR A 90 -21.48 -55.77 41.31
N PHE A 91 -22.36 -54.78 41.13
CA PHE A 91 -22.17 -53.44 41.71
C PHE A 91 -22.58 -53.33 43.18
N VAL A 92 -23.50 -54.19 43.63
CA VAL A 92 -23.84 -54.32 45.06
C VAL A 92 -22.65 -54.87 45.83
N ASP A 93 -21.90 -55.81 45.26
CA ASP A 93 -20.73 -56.42 45.90
C ASP A 93 -19.42 -55.59 45.74
N TYR A 94 -19.47 -54.45 45.04
CA TYR A 94 -18.29 -53.60 44.81
C TYR A 94 -17.81 -52.91 46.10
N ASP A 95 -16.59 -53.20 46.54
CA ASP A 95 -16.01 -52.60 47.75
C ASP A 95 -15.46 -51.17 47.47
N GLY A 96 -15.89 -50.18 48.26
CA GLY A 96 -15.51 -48.77 48.12
C GLY A 96 -16.48 -47.90 47.31
N LYS A 97 -16.00 -46.74 46.83
CA LYS A 97 -16.82 -45.78 46.06
C LYS A 97 -17.08 -46.28 44.64
N LEU A 98 -18.35 -46.38 44.23
CA LEU A 98 -18.74 -46.80 42.88
C LEU A 98 -18.27 -45.79 41.83
N PRO A 99 -17.40 -46.15 40.88
CA PRO A 99 -17.01 -45.27 39.79
C PRO A 99 -18.17 -45.16 38.79
N ILE A 100 -18.73 -43.97 38.59
CA ILE A 100 -19.85 -43.73 37.67
C ILE A 100 -19.49 -42.63 36.67
N LEU A 101 -19.81 -42.85 35.40
CA LEU A 101 -19.80 -41.79 34.38
C LEU A 101 -21.24 -41.28 34.23
N VAL A 102 -21.43 -39.97 34.29
CA VAL A 102 -22.78 -39.36 34.36
C VAL A 102 -22.94 -38.24 33.35
N ASP A 103 -24.18 -38.00 32.93
CA ASP A 103 -24.57 -36.88 32.09
C ASP A 103 -25.13 -35.70 32.92
N GLU A 104 -25.44 -34.60 32.25
CA GLU A 104 -26.01 -33.40 32.86
C GLU A 104 -27.36 -33.68 33.55
N ASN A 105 -28.19 -34.53 32.95
CA ASN A 105 -29.52 -34.86 33.47
C ASN A 105 -29.43 -35.55 34.83
N PHE A 106 -28.52 -36.51 34.98
CA PHE A 106 -28.24 -37.15 36.26
C PHE A 106 -27.83 -36.13 37.33
N LEU A 107 -26.90 -35.23 37.01
CA LEU A 107 -26.42 -34.22 37.96
C LEU A 107 -27.56 -33.31 38.45
N ARG A 108 -28.43 -32.89 37.52
CA ARG A 108 -29.61 -32.07 37.82
C ARG A 108 -30.60 -32.81 38.73
N GLU A 109 -30.91 -34.07 38.43
CA GLU A 109 -31.85 -34.86 39.23
C GLU A 109 -31.32 -35.14 40.64
N ILE A 110 -30.03 -35.46 40.78
CA ILE A 110 -29.39 -35.62 42.08
C ILE A 110 -29.38 -34.30 42.86
N PHE A 111 -29.20 -33.16 42.20
CA PHE A 111 -29.31 -31.85 42.83
C PHE A 111 -30.73 -31.57 43.34
N GLU A 112 -31.75 -31.78 42.52
CA GLU A 112 -33.17 -31.59 42.88
C GLU A 112 -33.64 -32.48 44.05
N MET A 113 -32.96 -33.61 44.28
CA MET A 113 -33.25 -34.52 45.39
C MET A 113 -32.48 -34.19 46.69
N ASP A 114 -31.70 -33.10 46.72
CA ASP A 114 -30.71 -32.78 47.77
C ASP A 114 -29.68 -33.92 47.95
N GLY A 115 -29.32 -34.58 46.86
CA GLY A 115 -28.56 -35.83 46.85
C GLY A 115 -27.04 -35.70 46.69
N VAL A 116 -26.55 -34.50 46.38
CA VAL A 116 -25.16 -34.24 46.00
C VAL A 116 -24.16 -34.74 47.06
N SER A 117 -24.43 -34.47 48.34
CA SER A 117 -23.55 -34.91 49.44
C SER A 117 -23.52 -36.43 49.59
N VAL A 118 -24.61 -37.11 49.29
CA VAL A 118 -24.73 -38.57 49.45
C VAL A 118 -24.03 -39.27 48.30
N ILE A 119 -24.30 -38.84 47.05
CA ILE A 119 -23.69 -39.42 45.86
C ILE A 119 -22.18 -39.15 45.82
N SER A 120 -21.70 -37.96 46.16
CA SER A 120 -20.25 -37.66 46.18
C SER A 120 -19.46 -38.45 47.25
N GLN A 121 -20.11 -38.84 48.35
CA GLN A 121 -19.50 -39.67 49.38
C GLN A 121 -19.45 -41.14 49.01
N LYS A 122 -20.40 -41.63 48.19
CA LYS A 122 -20.59 -43.06 47.89
C LYS A 122 -20.19 -43.46 46.47
N CYS A 123 -20.08 -42.50 45.56
CA CYS A 123 -19.69 -42.69 44.18
C CYS A 123 -18.46 -41.83 43.85
N LYS A 124 -17.65 -42.31 42.90
CA LYS A 124 -16.60 -41.53 42.24
C LYS A 124 -17.17 -41.10 40.89
N ILE A 125 -17.55 -39.83 40.80
CA ILE A 125 -18.27 -39.27 39.66
C ILE A 125 -17.27 -38.81 38.60
N TYR A 126 -17.48 -39.25 37.37
CA TYR A 126 -16.80 -38.77 36.17
C TYR A 126 -17.83 -38.06 35.29
N VAL A 127 -17.44 -36.95 34.70
CA VAL A 127 -18.27 -36.09 33.83
C VAL A 127 -17.40 -35.70 32.63
N ILE A 128 -17.99 -35.53 31.46
CA ILE A 128 -17.26 -35.01 30.29
C ILE A 128 -17.07 -33.50 30.47
N SER A 129 -15.88 -32.98 30.16
CA SER A 129 -15.50 -31.59 30.39
C SER A 129 -16.45 -30.58 29.75
N ASN A 130 -16.99 -30.88 28.57
CA ASN A 130 -17.90 -30.01 27.82
C ASN A 130 -19.22 -29.69 28.55
N ILE A 131 -19.61 -30.46 29.57
CA ILE A 131 -20.80 -30.18 30.39
C ILE A 131 -20.55 -28.96 31.29
N PHE A 132 -19.31 -28.70 31.72
CA PHE A 132 -19.01 -27.51 32.52
C PHE A 132 -18.89 -26.25 31.66
N ASP A 133 -18.39 -26.40 30.43
CA ASP A 133 -18.26 -25.28 29.48
C ASP A 133 -19.64 -24.68 29.12
N SER A 134 -20.71 -25.49 29.05
CA SER A 134 -22.06 -24.99 28.82
C SER A 134 -22.63 -24.21 30.01
N PHE A 135 -22.37 -24.66 31.24
CA PHE A 135 -22.81 -23.95 32.46
C PHE A 135 -22.03 -22.67 32.72
N GLU A 136 -20.71 -22.66 32.46
CA GLU A 136 -19.90 -21.44 32.54
C GLU A 136 -20.40 -20.39 31.54
N ASN A 137 -20.66 -20.80 30.29
CA ASN A 137 -21.29 -19.93 29.29
C ASN A 137 -22.67 -19.42 29.74
N GLU A 138 -23.56 -20.27 30.26
CA GLU A 138 -24.87 -19.82 30.76
C GLU A 138 -24.74 -18.83 31.93
N MET A 139 -23.80 -19.05 32.84
CA MET A 139 -23.55 -18.14 33.96
C MET A 139 -23.04 -16.79 33.49
N GLU A 140 -22.09 -16.75 32.56
CA GLU A 140 -21.62 -15.52 31.93
C GLU A 140 -22.76 -14.79 31.21
N GLN A 141 -23.60 -15.50 30.46
CA GLN A 141 -24.77 -14.91 29.79
C GLN A 141 -25.79 -14.31 30.77
N VAL A 142 -26.00 -14.94 31.94
CA VAL A 142 -26.88 -14.40 32.98
C VAL A 142 -26.28 -13.17 33.68
N GLU A 143 -24.97 -13.13 33.88
CA GLU A 143 -24.28 -11.94 34.39
C GLU A 143 -24.34 -10.78 33.39
N LEU A 144 -24.02 -11.03 32.12
CA LEU A 144 -24.18 -10.07 31.01
C LEU A 144 -25.61 -9.54 30.91
N GLY A 145 -26.61 -10.41 31.08
CA GLY A 145 -28.02 -10.03 31.07
C GLY A 145 -28.41 -9.10 32.22
N LYS A 146 -27.82 -9.27 33.42
CA LYS A 146 -28.05 -8.37 34.57
C LYS A 146 -27.39 -7.01 34.38
N ASP A 147 -26.17 -7.00 33.86
CA ASP A 147 -25.45 -5.76 33.57
C ASP A 147 -26.17 -4.96 32.49
N SER A 148 -26.63 -5.64 31.43
CA SER A 148 -27.48 -5.05 30.39
C SER A 148 -28.79 -4.48 30.95
N PHE A 149 -29.47 -5.21 31.84
CA PHE A 149 -30.69 -4.71 32.49
C PHE A 149 -30.43 -3.45 33.32
N THR A 150 -29.34 -3.43 34.07
CA THR A 150 -28.95 -2.28 34.89
C THR A 150 -28.65 -1.06 34.02
N PHE A 151 -27.85 -1.24 32.97
CA PHE A 151 -27.57 -0.19 31.99
C PHE A 151 -28.84 0.35 31.33
N LEU A 152 -29.78 -0.52 30.94
CA LEU A 152 -31.03 -0.09 30.30
C LEU A 152 -31.96 0.66 31.25
N GLU A 153 -32.01 0.33 32.54
CA GLU A 153 -32.76 1.12 33.53
C GLU A 153 -32.10 2.48 33.77
N ASP A 154 -30.77 2.55 33.87
CA ASP A 154 -30.04 3.81 34.00
C ASP A 154 -30.29 4.71 32.77
N LEU A 155 -30.14 4.16 31.55
CA LEU A 155 -30.42 4.87 30.30
C LEU A 155 -31.87 5.37 30.23
N LYS A 156 -32.84 4.57 30.66
CA LYS A 156 -34.25 4.97 30.71
C LYS A 156 -34.47 6.13 31.67
N ASN A 157 -33.84 6.11 32.84
CA ASN A 157 -33.93 7.19 33.80
C ASN A 157 -33.31 8.48 33.24
N ASP A 158 -32.15 8.38 32.60
CA ASP A 158 -31.47 9.51 31.94
C ASP A 158 -32.34 10.11 30.83
N ILE A 159 -32.87 9.28 29.92
CA ILE A 159 -33.79 9.73 28.85
C ILE A 159 -35.00 10.46 29.44
N GLN A 160 -35.55 9.94 30.55
CA GLN A 160 -36.70 10.56 31.20
C GLN A 160 -36.34 11.90 31.84
N GLU A 161 -35.21 12.01 32.51
CA GLU A 161 -34.72 13.27 33.08
C GLU A 161 -34.44 14.32 31.98
N TYR A 162 -33.79 13.92 30.89
CA TYR A 162 -33.54 14.80 29.75
C TYR A 162 -34.83 15.24 29.04
N LYS A 163 -35.85 14.38 29.00
CA LYS A 163 -37.18 14.75 28.49
C LYS A 163 -37.88 15.74 29.41
N GLU A 164 -37.86 15.51 30.73
CA GLU A 164 -38.52 16.38 31.71
C GLU A 164 -37.86 17.76 31.81
N SER A 165 -36.54 17.84 31.61
CA SER A 165 -35.78 19.09 31.53
C SER A 165 -35.89 19.81 30.18
N GLY A 166 -36.58 19.20 29.20
CA GLY A 166 -36.83 19.80 27.88
C GLY A 166 -35.67 19.67 26.89
N HIS A 167 -34.67 18.84 27.19
CA HIS A 167 -33.56 18.51 26.29
C HIS A 167 -33.96 17.48 25.22
N ILE A 168 -35.01 16.68 25.45
CA ILE A 168 -35.57 15.73 24.46
C ILE A 168 -36.99 16.15 24.05
N GLY A 169 -37.21 16.34 22.75
CA GLY A 169 -38.49 16.70 22.13
C GLY A 169 -38.90 15.77 20.99
N TYR A 170 -40.16 15.84 20.55
CA TYR A 170 -40.70 15.04 19.44
C TYR A 170 -40.84 15.88 18.17
N TYR A 171 -40.35 15.37 17.02
CA TYR A 171 -40.35 16.08 15.74
C TYR A 171 -41.68 16.01 14.96
N GLY A 172 -42.63 15.19 15.42
CA GLY A 172 -44.01 15.15 14.88
C GLY A 172 -44.18 14.39 13.56
N PHE A 173 -45.41 14.38 13.05
CA PHE A 173 -45.80 13.69 11.80
C PHE A 173 -46.24 14.71 10.75
N TYR A 174 -45.68 14.59 9.54
CA TYR A 174 -45.92 15.40 8.36
C TYR A 174 -46.70 14.61 7.31
N VAL A 175 -47.76 15.23 6.78
CA VAL A 175 -48.67 14.60 5.81
C VAL A 175 -48.16 14.83 4.39
N ASP A 176 -47.78 13.74 3.72
CA ASP A 176 -47.43 13.72 2.30
C ASP A 176 -48.17 12.56 1.62
N GLU A 177 -48.80 12.81 0.46
CA GLU A 177 -49.57 11.82 -0.30
C GLU A 177 -48.70 10.65 -0.80
N ASN A 178 -47.40 10.86 -0.99
CA ASN A 178 -46.45 9.84 -1.47
C ASN A 178 -45.87 8.95 -0.35
N LYS A 179 -45.95 9.37 0.92
CA LYS A 179 -45.43 8.61 2.07
C LYS A 179 -46.04 7.22 2.22
N ARG A 180 -47.33 7.06 1.87
CA ARG A 180 -48.03 5.77 2.01
C ARG A 180 -47.42 4.64 1.18
N ASN A 181 -46.56 4.95 0.21
CA ASN A 181 -45.96 3.97 -0.69
C ASN A 181 -44.51 3.55 -0.31
N MET A 182 -43.85 4.22 0.65
CA MET A 182 -42.39 4.11 0.88
C MET A 182 -41.95 3.30 2.13
N GLY A 183 -42.88 2.79 2.94
CA GLY A 183 -42.57 2.03 4.17
C GLY A 183 -42.39 2.89 5.43
N ILE A 184 -42.45 2.28 6.62
CA ILE A 184 -42.50 3.01 7.92
C ILE A 184 -41.20 3.78 8.21
N PHE A 185 -40.04 3.14 8.09
CA PHE A 185 -38.74 3.77 8.41
C PHE A 185 -38.40 4.94 7.49
N THR A 186 -38.65 4.80 6.18
CA THR A 186 -38.47 5.88 5.20
C THR A 186 -39.37 7.07 5.52
N ASN A 187 -40.61 6.82 5.97
CA ASN A 187 -41.54 7.87 6.34
C ASN A 187 -41.10 8.62 7.61
N ASP A 188 -40.58 7.90 8.61
CA ASP A 188 -40.06 8.50 9.85
C ASP A 188 -38.82 9.36 9.57
N PHE A 189 -37.94 8.92 8.67
CA PHE A 189 -36.80 9.73 8.22
C PHE A 189 -37.26 11.00 7.50
N LEU A 190 -38.24 10.91 6.60
CA LEU A 190 -38.80 12.09 5.92
C LEU A 190 -39.47 13.06 6.91
N ASP A 191 -40.07 12.56 7.98
CA ASP A 191 -40.61 13.37 9.08
C ASP A 191 -39.53 14.12 9.85
N LEU A 192 -38.47 13.42 10.25
CA LEU A 192 -37.31 14.01 10.90
C LEU A 192 -36.67 15.08 10.01
N PHE A 193 -36.54 14.78 8.71
CA PHE A 193 -35.98 15.70 7.74
C PHE A 193 -36.85 16.95 7.53
N HIS A 194 -38.17 16.78 7.40
CA HIS A 194 -39.07 17.92 7.27
C HIS A 194 -39.02 18.82 8.51
N TYR A 195 -39.01 18.23 9.71
CA TYR A 195 -38.94 18.97 10.97
C TYR A 195 -37.64 19.76 11.12
N THR A 196 -36.51 19.14 10.82
CA THR A 196 -35.18 19.76 10.95
C THR A 196 -34.99 20.88 9.92
N SER A 197 -35.37 20.64 8.67
CA SER A 197 -35.35 21.64 7.59
C SER A 197 -36.23 22.85 7.89
N SER A 198 -37.45 22.61 8.40
CA SER A 198 -38.40 23.69 8.71
C SER A 198 -37.93 24.61 9.85
N ASN A 199 -37.02 24.13 10.69
CA ASN A 199 -36.53 24.84 11.87
C ASN A 199 -35.04 25.19 11.79
N SER A 200 -34.38 24.92 10.66
CA SER A 200 -32.92 25.10 10.49
C SER A 200 -32.08 24.44 11.58
N HIS A 201 -32.51 23.27 12.07
CA HIS A 201 -31.75 22.47 13.03
C HIS A 201 -30.67 21.65 12.30
N VAL A 202 -29.72 21.15 13.09
CA VAL A 202 -28.72 20.19 12.64
C VAL A 202 -29.24 18.76 12.89
N ILE A 203 -29.00 17.85 11.95
CA ILE A 203 -29.25 16.41 12.15
C ILE A 203 -27.93 15.76 12.59
N ILE A 204 -27.99 14.96 13.66
CA ILE A 204 -26.92 14.02 14.03
C ILE A 204 -27.48 12.61 13.80
N CYS A 205 -26.91 11.85 12.87
CA CYS A 205 -27.44 10.55 12.48
C CYS A 205 -26.35 9.63 11.92
N ASP A 206 -26.11 8.53 12.62
CA ASP A 206 -25.30 7.40 12.10
C ASP A 206 -26.23 6.42 11.39
N ASP A 207 -26.75 6.85 10.25
CA ASP A 207 -27.54 6.00 9.37
C ASP A 207 -26.85 5.91 8.02
N ARG A 208 -26.81 4.67 7.51
CA ARG A 208 -26.24 4.27 6.23
C ARG A 208 -26.60 5.21 5.08
N TRP A 209 -27.84 5.68 5.03
CA TRP A 209 -28.32 6.57 3.98
C TRP A 209 -27.91 8.02 4.27
N VAL A 210 -28.06 8.46 5.51
CA VAL A 210 -27.97 9.88 5.88
C VAL A 210 -26.52 10.36 5.94
N SER A 211 -25.59 9.51 6.40
CA SER A 211 -24.17 9.84 6.57
C SER A 211 -23.41 10.05 5.26
N SER A 212 -23.98 9.64 4.12
CA SER A 212 -23.42 9.92 2.79
C SER A 212 -23.62 11.38 2.34
N TYR A 213 -24.38 12.18 3.09
CA TYR A 213 -24.71 13.56 2.74
C TYR A 213 -24.22 14.53 3.82
N ASN A 214 -23.59 15.61 3.38
CA ASN A 214 -23.20 16.71 4.28
C ASN A 214 -24.40 17.61 4.63
N ASN A 215 -25.39 17.67 3.74
CA ASN A 215 -26.63 18.42 3.94
C ASN A 215 -27.78 17.85 3.10
N PHE A 216 -28.99 18.18 3.51
CA PHE A 216 -30.17 18.10 2.66
C PHE A 216 -30.89 19.45 2.69
N GLY A 217 -30.92 20.15 1.55
CA GLY A 217 -31.37 21.55 1.52
C GLY A 217 -30.49 22.43 2.40
N ASP A 218 -31.09 23.16 3.34
CA ASP A 218 -30.39 24.03 4.29
C ASP A 218 -30.02 23.34 5.63
N CYS A 219 -30.37 22.05 5.78
CA CYS A 219 -30.11 21.28 7.01
C CYS A 219 -28.75 20.57 6.93
N LEU A 220 -27.86 20.84 7.88
CA LEU A 220 -26.56 20.15 8.01
C LEU A 220 -26.73 18.79 8.68
N ILE A 221 -25.94 17.82 8.24
CA ILE A 221 -25.91 16.46 8.77
C ILE A 221 -24.53 16.19 9.35
N TYR A 222 -24.50 15.61 10.54
CA TYR A 222 -23.30 15.13 11.22
C TYR A 222 -23.51 13.69 11.70
N SER A 223 -22.41 13.00 11.89
CA SER A 223 -22.30 11.68 12.50
C SER A 223 -21.80 11.78 13.93
N VAL A 224 -21.83 10.68 14.67
CA VAL A 224 -21.14 10.60 15.98
C VAL A 224 -19.64 10.78 15.81
N VAL A 225 -19.07 10.34 14.68
CA VAL A 225 -17.64 10.54 14.37
C VAL A 225 -17.30 12.02 14.31
N ASP A 226 -18.14 12.84 13.66
CA ASP A 226 -17.92 14.29 13.58
C ASP A 226 -17.96 14.95 14.96
N ILE A 227 -18.81 14.46 15.86
CA ILE A 227 -18.87 14.94 17.26
C ILE A 227 -17.58 14.57 17.99
N VAL A 228 -17.10 13.34 17.81
CA VAL A 228 -15.87 12.86 18.42
C VAL A 228 -14.66 13.65 17.90
N GLU A 229 -14.59 13.94 16.61
CA GLU A 229 -13.58 14.82 16.01
C GLU A 229 -13.67 16.23 16.58
N LEU A 230 -14.86 16.82 16.68
CA LEU A 230 -15.05 18.15 17.25
C LEU A 230 -14.61 18.22 18.73
N LEU A 231 -14.87 17.18 19.52
CA LEU A 231 -14.40 17.10 20.91
C LEU A 231 -12.86 16.99 20.98
N HIS A 232 -12.24 16.29 20.03
CA HIS A 232 -10.79 16.19 19.91
C HIS A 232 -10.17 17.53 19.48
N GLU A 233 -10.72 18.19 18.46
CA GLU A 233 -10.28 19.50 17.98
C GLU A 233 -10.38 20.57 19.09
N GLN A 234 -11.43 20.52 19.90
CA GLN A 234 -11.61 21.39 21.06
C GLN A 234 -10.75 21.00 22.27
N LYS A 235 -9.97 19.92 22.16
CA LYS A 235 -9.10 19.36 23.22
C LYS A 235 -9.86 18.96 24.48
N VAL A 236 -11.12 18.58 24.33
CA VAL A 236 -11.94 18.00 25.40
C VAL A 236 -11.50 16.57 25.68
N ILE A 237 -11.12 15.84 24.62
CA ILE A 237 -10.54 14.49 24.71
C ILE A 237 -9.09 14.50 24.19
N SER A 238 -8.26 13.58 24.69
CA SER A 238 -6.86 13.41 24.27
C SER A 238 -6.74 12.61 22.97
N ASP A 239 -5.58 12.69 22.30
CA ASP A 239 -5.26 11.87 21.11
C ASP A 239 -5.45 10.37 21.39
N GLU A 240 -4.97 9.88 22.55
CA GLU A 240 -5.12 8.48 22.95
C GLU A 240 -6.60 8.09 23.16
N LYS A 241 -7.41 8.99 23.73
CA LYS A 241 -8.84 8.73 23.93
C LYS A 241 -9.59 8.75 22.60
N TYR A 242 -9.23 9.67 21.70
CA TYR A 242 -9.78 9.77 20.36
C TYR A 242 -9.48 8.52 19.52
N ILE A 243 -8.21 8.10 19.46
CA ILE A 243 -7.80 6.86 18.78
C ILE A 243 -8.59 5.67 19.32
N ASN A 244 -8.63 5.49 20.64
CA ASN A 244 -9.33 4.38 21.26
C ASN A 244 -10.83 4.35 20.91
N ILE A 245 -11.53 5.49 20.91
CA ILE A 245 -12.95 5.55 20.55
C ILE A 245 -13.15 5.11 19.09
N ILE A 246 -12.39 5.67 18.15
CA ILE A 246 -12.55 5.37 16.73
C ILE A 246 -12.16 3.92 16.42
N THR A 247 -11.06 3.41 16.99
CA THR A 247 -10.68 2.00 16.85
C THR A 247 -11.74 1.06 17.43
N GLN A 248 -12.35 1.41 18.57
CA GLN A 248 -13.42 0.63 19.17
C GLN A 248 -14.65 0.58 18.25
N MET A 249 -15.02 1.71 17.62
CA MET A 249 -16.12 1.73 16.63
C MET A 249 -15.85 0.77 15.45
N PHE A 250 -14.61 0.72 14.94
CA PHE A 250 -14.25 -0.24 13.88
C PHE A 250 -14.31 -1.70 14.36
N ASN A 251 -13.78 -1.99 15.55
CA ASN A 251 -13.81 -3.33 16.13
C ASN A 251 -15.24 -3.83 16.42
N GLU A 252 -16.12 -2.95 16.88
CA GLU A 252 -17.52 -3.28 17.16
C GLU A 252 -18.38 -3.35 15.88
N GLY A 253 -17.80 -3.06 14.71
CA GLY A 253 -18.46 -3.21 13.42
C GLY A 253 -19.43 -2.07 13.07
N TYR A 254 -19.20 -0.86 13.60
CA TYR A 254 -20.01 0.32 13.24
C TYR A 254 -19.84 0.60 11.75
N ALA A 255 -20.89 0.37 10.98
CA ALA A 255 -20.77 0.33 9.54
C ALA A 255 -20.75 1.71 8.87
N TYR A 256 -20.06 1.79 7.73
CA TYR A 256 -20.04 2.94 6.81
C TYR A 256 -19.42 4.23 7.36
N ILE A 257 -18.63 4.13 8.42
CA ILE A 257 -17.66 5.16 8.83
C ILE A 257 -16.50 5.19 7.83
N VAL A 258 -16.26 6.35 7.22
CA VAL A 258 -15.03 6.61 6.47
C VAL A 258 -13.91 6.88 7.48
N PRO A 259 -12.75 6.19 7.40
CA PRO A 259 -11.65 6.44 8.32
C PRO A 259 -11.24 7.92 8.36
N PRO A 260 -11.32 8.59 9.52
CA PRO A 260 -11.07 10.02 9.58
C PRO A 260 -9.60 10.37 9.32
N PHE A 261 -9.35 11.53 8.68
CA PHE A 261 -8.00 11.99 8.39
C PHE A 261 -7.12 12.07 9.64
N GLU A 262 -7.62 12.67 10.73
CA GLU A 262 -6.80 12.90 11.93
C GLU A 262 -6.46 11.58 12.62
N TYR A 263 -7.39 10.62 12.65
CA TYR A 263 -7.15 9.27 13.16
C TYR A 263 -6.01 8.56 12.42
N VAL A 264 -6.09 8.51 11.09
CA VAL A 264 -5.06 7.84 10.28
C VAL A 264 -3.73 8.58 10.37
N LYS A 265 -3.75 9.92 10.37
CA LYS A 265 -2.55 10.75 10.52
C LYS A 265 -1.82 10.47 11.83
N LEU A 266 -2.51 10.49 12.97
CA LEU A 266 -1.91 10.26 14.29
C LEU A 266 -1.24 8.87 14.37
N LEU A 267 -1.83 7.86 13.73
CA LEU A 267 -1.27 6.51 13.70
C LEU A 267 -0.08 6.41 12.73
N LEU A 268 -0.14 7.04 11.56
CA LEU A 268 0.99 7.09 10.62
C LEU A 268 2.22 7.78 11.22
N GLU A 269 2.04 8.78 12.07
CA GLU A 269 3.15 9.44 12.76
C GLU A 269 3.97 8.51 13.67
N GLN A 270 3.35 7.40 14.12
CA GLN A 270 4.00 6.38 14.96
C GLN A 270 4.88 5.41 14.13
N VAL A 271 4.71 5.38 12.80
CA VAL A 271 5.49 4.50 11.92
C VAL A 271 6.95 5.00 11.82
N PRO A 272 7.95 4.17 12.16
CA PRO A 272 9.36 4.57 12.18
C PRO A 272 9.92 4.77 10.76
N ASP A 273 10.89 5.69 10.63
CA ASP A 273 11.59 5.95 9.38
C ASP A 273 12.63 4.84 9.07
N GLY A 274 12.71 4.41 7.81
CA GLY A 274 13.70 3.43 7.32
C GLY A 274 13.42 1.95 7.62
N LYS A 275 12.27 1.62 8.20
CA LYS A 275 11.80 0.23 8.38
C LYS A 275 10.72 -0.13 7.35
N ASP A 276 10.44 -1.43 7.19
CA ASP A 276 9.34 -1.89 6.37
C ASP A 276 8.00 -1.56 7.05
N VAL A 277 7.25 -0.66 6.41
CA VAL A 277 5.93 -0.21 6.89
C VAL A 277 4.99 -1.40 7.14
N SER A 278 5.03 -2.44 6.29
CA SER A 278 4.14 -3.60 6.41
C SER A 278 4.29 -4.41 7.70
N GLN A 279 5.43 -4.29 8.38
CA GLN A 279 5.76 -5.03 9.61
C GLN A 279 5.61 -4.18 10.87
N GLU A 280 5.54 -2.85 10.73
CA GLU A 280 5.61 -1.90 11.85
C GLU A 280 4.38 -0.97 11.89
N ILE A 281 3.30 -1.36 11.20
CA ILE A 281 2.03 -0.63 11.24
C ILE A 281 1.36 -0.82 12.61
N PRO A 282 0.86 0.27 13.23
CA PRO A 282 0.02 0.19 14.42
C PRO A 282 -1.17 -0.77 14.26
N GLU A 283 -1.48 -1.51 15.31
CA GLU A 283 -2.57 -2.49 15.31
C GLU A 283 -3.93 -1.87 14.94
N GLU A 284 -4.15 -0.63 15.36
CA GLU A 284 -5.34 0.19 15.11
C GLU A 284 -5.57 0.45 13.61
N LEU A 285 -4.51 0.62 12.82
CA LEU A 285 -4.63 0.72 11.36
C LEU A 285 -4.96 -0.62 10.74
N SER A 286 -4.51 -1.72 11.34
CA SER A 286 -4.90 -3.04 10.84
C SER A 286 -6.37 -3.35 11.12
N ILE A 287 -6.88 -2.96 12.29
CA ILE A 287 -8.30 -3.04 12.64
C ILE A 287 -9.13 -2.25 11.62
N MET A 288 -8.69 -1.04 11.29
CA MET A 288 -9.31 -0.22 10.25
C MET A 288 -9.30 -0.93 8.87
N CYS A 289 -8.20 -1.59 8.50
CA CYS A 289 -8.15 -2.36 7.25
C CYS A 289 -9.15 -3.52 7.24
N ASP A 290 -9.20 -4.29 8.33
CA ASP A 290 -10.14 -5.41 8.51
C ASP A 290 -11.60 -4.91 8.39
N TYR A 291 -11.89 -3.77 9.03
CA TYR A 291 -13.15 -3.06 8.91
C TYR A 291 -13.47 -2.63 7.45
N LEU A 292 -12.51 -2.04 6.72
CA LEU A 292 -12.73 -1.67 5.31
C LEU A 292 -13.02 -2.90 4.44
N VAL A 293 -12.42 -4.06 4.73
CA VAL A 293 -12.78 -5.31 4.04
C VAL A 293 -14.23 -5.68 4.34
N TYR A 294 -14.60 -5.69 5.62
CA TYR A 294 -15.94 -6.02 6.06
C TYR A 294 -17.02 -5.16 5.38
N ILE A 295 -16.84 -3.83 5.37
CA ILE A 295 -17.81 -2.90 4.75
C ILE A 295 -17.95 -3.11 3.26
N THR A 296 -16.85 -3.43 2.58
CA THR A 296 -16.85 -3.50 1.12
C THR A 296 -17.27 -4.89 0.62
N ALA A 297 -17.16 -5.93 1.45
CA ALA A 297 -17.45 -7.32 1.11
C ALA A 297 -18.74 -7.90 1.74
N SER A 298 -19.42 -7.19 2.65
CA SER A 298 -20.60 -7.69 3.35
C SER A 298 -21.79 -7.99 2.43
N GLU A 299 -22.63 -8.96 2.83
CA GLU A 299 -23.87 -9.32 2.09
C GLU A 299 -24.88 -8.16 2.05
N SER A 300 -24.87 -7.31 3.07
CA SER A 300 -25.57 -6.04 3.14
C SER A 300 -24.73 -4.91 2.52
N ARG A 301 -24.11 -5.13 1.36
CA ARG A 301 -23.26 -4.16 0.65
C ARG A 301 -23.94 -2.81 0.37
N LEU A 302 -23.11 -1.77 0.22
CA LEU A 302 -23.52 -0.40 -0.12
C LEU A 302 -24.51 -0.41 -1.29
N ASN A 303 -25.61 0.36 -1.19
CA ASN A 303 -26.60 0.37 -2.26
C ASN A 303 -26.06 1.12 -3.49
N ASP A 304 -26.18 0.48 -4.66
CA ASP A 304 -25.78 1.03 -5.95
C ASP A 304 -26.91 1.81 -6.65
N GLU A 305 -28.14 1.77 -6.10
CA GLU A 305 -29.29 2.50 -6.66
C GLU A 305 -29.29 3.98 -6.26
N ILE A 306 -29.59 4.86 -7.22
CA ILE A 306 -29.80 6.28 -6.97
C ILE A 306 -31.18 6.47 -6.32
N ILE A 307 -31.19 6.87 -5.06
CA ILE A 307 -32.42 7.00 -4.27
C ILE A 307 -33.10 8.37 -4.47
N HIS A 308 -32.33 9.42 -4.82
CA HIS A 308 -32.85 10.76 -5.09
C HIS A 308 -32.16 11.41 -6.29
N GLN A 309 -32.88 12.25 -7.04
CA GLN A 309 -32.30 12.96 -8.17
C GLN A 309 -31.27 14.01 -7.70
N GLY A 310 -30.08 14.02 -8.30
CA GLY A 310 -28.97 14.92 -7.94
C GLY A 310 -28.03 14.39 -6.84
N VAL A 311 -28.19 13.13 -6.45
CA VAL A 311 -27.48 12.47 -5.35
C VAL A 311 -26.69 11.27 -5.89
N LEU A 312 -25.49 11.02 -5.36
CA LEU A 312 -24.68 9.85 -5.71
C LEU A 312 -25.25 8.57 -5.04
N PRO A 313 -25.14 7.39 -5.68
CA PRO A 313 -25.35 6.12 -4.99
C PRO A 313 -24.49 6.03 -3.73
N GLU A 314 -24.96 5.28 -2.74
CA GLU A 314 -24.31 5.16 -1.45
C GLU A 314 -22.90 4.57 -1.55
N SER A 315 -22.74 3.55 -2.40
CA SER A 315 -21.46 2.93 -2.70
C SER A 315 -20.45 3.92 -3.29
N VAL A 316 -20.93 4.74 -4.22
CA VAL A 316 -20.16 5.78 -4.90
C VAL A 316 -19.79 6.90 -3.93
N GLY A 317 -20.73 7.34 -3.10
CA GLY A 317 -20.52 8.38 -2.09
C GLY A 317 -19.47 7.98 -1.05
N TYR A 318 -19.57 6.76 -0.49
CA TYR A 318 -18.59 6.25 0.47
C TYR A 318 -17.18 6.16 -0.15
N MET A 319 -17.07 5.58 -1.35
CA MET A 319 -15.79 5.45 -2.05
C MET A 319 -15.19 6.80 -2.45
N TYR A 320 -16.04 7.74 -2.85
CA TYR A 320 -15.64 9.12 -3.14
C TYR A 320 -15.04 9.77 -1.88
N ASN A 321 -15.74 9.70 -0.74
CA ASN A 321 -15.27 10.26 0.53
C ASN A 321 -13.98 9.60 1.01
N LEU A 322 -13.87 8.27 0.92
CA LEU A 322 -12.63 7.53 1.23
C LEU A 322 -11.45 8.06 0.39
N GLN A 323 -11.66 8.27 -0.92
CA GLN A 323 -10.64 8.79 -1.81
C GLN A 323 -10.28 10.25 -1.52
N ARG A 324 -11.23 11.07 -1.05
CA ARG A 324 -10.97 12.45 -0.61
C ARG A 324 -10.09 12.49 0.65
N GLU A 325 -10.37 11.64 1.64
CA GLU A 325 -9.54 11.52 2.84
C GLU A 325 -8.13 11.01 2.49
N LEU A 326 -8.02 10.04 1.58
CA LEU A 326 -6.73 9.57 1.06
C LEU A 326 -5.89 10.72 0.47
N ILE A 327 -6.48 11.59 -0.34
CA ILE A 327 -5.75 12.72 -0.95
C ILE A 327 -5.22 13.66 0.13
N LYS A 328 -5.99 13.94 1.18
CA LYS A 328 -5.53 14.74 2.33
C LYS A 328 -4.36 14.06 3.03
N LEU A 329 -4.42 12.75 3.24
CA LEU A 329 -3.34 11.96 3.85
C LEU A 329 -2.06 11.96 3.01
N ILE A 330 -2.17 11.75 1.70
CA ILE A 330 -1.04 11.79 0.76
C ILE A 330 -0.40 13.18 0.78
N LYS A 331 -1.21 14.25 0.73
CA LYS A 331 -0.72 15.62 0.88
C LYS A 331 0.08 15.79 2.17
N TYR A 332 -0.47 15.35 3.30
CA TYR A 332 0.21 15.41 4.59
C TYR A 332 1.56 14.67 4.55
N VAL A 333 1.58 13.40 4.12
CA VAL A 333 2.78 12.55 4.02
C VAL A 333 3.89 13.22 3.23
N TRP A 334 3.57 13.74 2.04
CA TRP A 334 4.57 14.35 1.15
C TRP A 334 5.06 15.71 1.63
N CYS A 335 4.26 16.42 2.44
CA CYS A 335 4.62 17.69 3.08
C CYS A 335 5.40 17.52 4.41
N THR A 336 5.63 16.28 4.89
CA THR A 336 6.45 16.04 6.08
C THR A 336 7.96 16.14 5.80
N GLU A 337 8.77 16.27 6.86
CA GLU A 337 10.24 16.23 6.79
C GLU A 337 10.82 14.80 6.86
N ARG A 338 9.97 13.76 6.76
CA ARG A 338 10.39 12.35 6.79
C ARG A 338 11.19 11.97 5.54
N SER A 339 11.92 10.86 5.59
CA SER A 339 12.72 10.40 4.44
C SER A 339 11.86 10.07 3.21
N TRP A 340 12.48 10.17 2.04
CA TRP A 340 11.88 9.77 0.76
C TRP A 340 11.36 8.32 0.78
N LEU A 341 12.10 7.40 1.40
CA LEU A 341 11.72 5.98 1.47
C LEU A 341 10.44 5.81 2.28
N TRP A 342 10.36 6.46 3.44
CA TRP A 342 9.16 6.42 4.29
C TRP A 342 7.94 6.99 3.56
N LYS A 343 8.10 8.14 2.88
CA LYS A 343 7.02 8.76 2.08
C LYS A 343 6.49 7.81 1.02
N CYS A 344 7.38 7.15 0.28
CA CYS A 344 7.02 6.17 -0.74
C CYS A 344 6.28 4.96 -0.13
N GLN A 345 6.82 4.37 0.95
CA GLN A 345 6.24 3.16 1.56
C GLN A 345 4.87 3.42 2.19
N VAL A 346 4.71 4.54 2.91
CA VAL A 346 3.42 4.93 3.50
C VAL A 346 2.41 5.26 2.41
N SER A 347 2.82 5.95 1.35
CA SER A 347 1.91 6.26 0.24
C SER A 347 1.48 5.01 -0.52
N ASP A 348 2.40 4.07 -0.78
CA ASP A 348 2.09 2.77 -1.38
C ASP A 348 1.13 1.98 -0.47
N TRP A 349 1.32 2.03 0.86
CA TRP A 349 0.43 1.37 1.81
C TRP A 349 -0.97 1.97 1.84
N LEU A 350 -1.08 3.30 1.87
CA LEU A 350 -2.35 4.02 1.82
C LEU A 350 -3.10 3.74 0.52
N LEU A 351 -2.40 3.70 -0.63
CA LEU A 351 -3.03 3.36 -1.91
C LEU A 351 -3.51 1.91 -1.95
N ALA A 352 -2.83 0.98 -1.28
CA ALA A 352 -3.23 -0.43 -1.24
C ALA A 352 -4.39 -0.70 -0.26
N ASN A 353 -4.58 0.11 0.78
CA ASN A 353 -5.54 -0.18 1.86
C ASN A 353 -6.64 0.87 2.08
N CYS A 354 -6.43 2.11 1.65
CA CYS A 354 -7.32 3.25 1.91
C CYS A 354 -7.71 3.98 0.61
N SER A 355 -7.83 3.25 -0.51
CA SER A 355 -8.15 3.84 -1.81
C SER A 355 -9.33 3.17 -2.48
N VAL A 356 -10.10 3.94 -3.24
CA VAL A 356 -11.07 3.39 -4.21
C VAL A 356 -10.40 2.41 -5.18
N PHE A 357 -9.11 2.58 -5.46
CA PHE A 357 -8.32 1.70 -6.32
C PHE A 357 -8.15 0.29 -5.74
N SER A 358 -8.35 0.09 -4.44
CA SER A 358 -8.26 -1.22 -3.79
C SER A 358 -9.61 -1.91 -3.64
N TYR A 359 -10.72 -1.15 -3.66
CA TYR A 359 -12.07 -1.65 -3.38
C TYR A 359 -13.03 -1.48 -4.57
N ARG A 360 -12.48 -1.50 -5.80
CA ARG A 360 -13.15 -1.11 -7.06
C ARG A 360 -14.48 -1.81 -7.37
N THR A 361 -14.69 -3.04 -6.93
CA THR A 361 -15.94 -3.81 -7.18
C THR A 361 -17.16 -3.31 -6.41
N ALA A 362 -17.01 -2.41 -5.44
CA ALA A 362 -18.16 -1.86 -4.71
C ALA A 362 -18.98 -0.90 -5.59
N MET A 363 -18.44 -0.50 -6.76
CA MET A 363 -19.06 0.41 -7.72
C MET A 363 -19.88 -0.29 -8.82
N ASN A 364 -20.44 -1.48 -8.56
CA ASN A 364 -21.06 -2.44 -9.50
C ASN A 364 -20.14 -3.49 -10.15
N GLU A 365 -20.65 -4.72 -10.20
CA GLU A 365 -19.97 -5.95 -10.67
C GLU A 365 -19.84 -6.06 -12.20
N SER A 366 -20.61 -5.27 -12.96
CA SER A 366 -20.52 -5.23 -14.41
C SER A 366 -19.37 -4.30 -14.82
N GLY A 367 -18.39 -4.83 -15.55
CA GLY A 367 -17.32 -4.05 -16.20
C GLY A 367 -17.85 -3.18 -17.34
N ASP A 368 -18.92 -2.43 -17.10
CA ASP A 368 -19.49 -1.50 -18.07
C ASP A 368 -18.55 -0.30 -18.24
N SER A 369 -18.55 0.30 -19.42
CA SER A 369 -17.63 1.38 -19.81
C SER A 369 -17.60 2.57 -18.83
N GLY A 370 -18.71 2.82 -18.12
CA GLY A 370 -18.83 3.87 -17.11
C GLY A 370 -17.88 3.72 -15.92
N ASN A 371 -17.63 2.49 -15.45
CA ASN A 371 -16.80 2.25 -14.26
C ASN A 371 -15.31 2.38 -14.56
N GLN A 372 -14.90 1.92 -15.75
CA GLN A 372 -13.55 2.14 -16.22
C GLN A 372 -13.28 3.64 -16.43
N ASN A 373 -14.25 4.38 -16.97
CA ASN A 373 -14.15 5.84 -17.09
C ASN A 373 -14.05 6.51 -15.72
N TYR A 374 -14.84 6.10 -14.72
CA TYR A 374 -14.72 6.62 -13.35
C TYR A 374 -13.33 6.38 -12.76
N TYR A 375 -12.78 5.17 -12.94
CA TYR A 375 -11.43 4.85 -12.50
C TYR A 375 -10.37 5.75 -13.14
N GLU A 376 -10.47 5.97 -14.46
CA GLU A 376 -9.56 6.85 -15.21
C GLU A 376 -9.69 8.32 -14.75
N ILE A 377 -10.91 8.78 -14.47
CA ILE A 377 -11.18 10.11 -13.91
C ILE A 377 -10.57 10.25 -12.52
N GLU A 378 -10.73 9.27 -11.62
CA GLU A 378 -10.16 9.35 -10.27
C GLU A 378 -8.62 9.29 -10.28
N LEU A 379 -7.99 8.52 -11.16
CA LEU A 379 -6.53 8.57 -11.34
C LEU A 379 -6.08 9.95 -11.84
N SER A 380 -6.83 10.53 -12.78
CA SER A 380 -6.53 11.87 -13.33
C SER A 380 -6.70 12.97 -12.29
N ASN A 381 -7.75 12.85 -11.46
CA ASN A 381 -8.00 13.73 -10.32
C ASN A 381 -6.93 13.58 -9.23
N PHE A 382 -6.47 12.34 -8.98
CA PHE A 382 -5.35 12.09 -8.07
C PHE A 382 -4.07 12.76 -8.56
N LEU A 383 -3.77 12.67 -9.87
CA LEU A 383 -2.64 13.39 -10.49
C LEU A 383 -2.81 14.92 -10.40
N PHE A 384 -4.02 15.42 -10.67
CA PHE A 384 -4.36 16.84 -10.61
C PHE A 384 -4.28 17.41 -9.19
N SER A 385 -4.61 16.62 -8.15
CA SER A 385 -4.52 17.06 -6.75
C SER A 385 -3.11 17.54 -6.40
N GLY A 386 -2.08 16.87 -6.93
CA GLY A 386 -0.69 17.28 -6.77
C GLY A 386 -0.37 18.69 -7.29
N PHE A 387 -1.15 19.21 -8.25
CA PHE A 387 -0.95 20.53 -8.84
C PHE A 387 -1.24 21.61 -7.79
N CYS A 388 -2.32 21.42 -7.03
CA CYS A 388 -2.85 22.42 -6.11
C CYS A 388 -2.34 22.22 -4.67
N ASP A 389 -2.08 20.97 -4.29
CA ASP A 389 -1.90 20.60 -2.89
C ASP A 389 -0.45 20.35 -2.47
N ILE A 390 0.47 20.07 -3.39
CA ILE A 390 1.86 19.74 -3.06
C ILE A 390 2.78 20.95 -3.28
N PRO A 391 3.51 21.42 -2.24
CA PRO A 391 4.46 22.54 -2.32
C PRO A 391 5.50 22.41 -3.44
N GLY A 392 5.61 23.43 -4.30
CA GLY A 392 6.54 23.52 -5.45
C GLY A 392 8.05 23.62 -5.14
N ASN A 393 8.56 22.77 -4.28
CA ASN A 393 9.99 22.63 -3.93
C ASN A 393 10.47 21.19 -4.26
N SER A 394 11.56 20.71 -3.63
CA SER A 394 12.03 19.33 -3.81
C SER A 394 10.95 18.26 -3.58
N TYR A 395 9.94 18.54 -2.74
CA TYR A 395 8.86 17.60 -2.46
C TYR A 395 7.97 17.33 -3.67
N ARG A 396 7.65 18.34 -4.50
CA ARG A 396 6.80 18.13 -5.68
C ARG A 396 7.48 17.25 -6.73
N LYS A 397 8.78 17.47 -6.95
CA LYS A 397 9.58 16.63 -7.86
C LYS A 397 9.66 15.18 -7.38
N GLU A 398 9.91 14.97 -6.08
CA GLU A 398 9.95 13.64 -5.48
C GLU A 398 8.57 12.95 -5.54
N TYR A 399 7.50 13.70 -5.26
CA TYR A 399 6.12 13.23 -5.34
C TYR A 399 5.76 12.74 -6.75
N TYR A 400 5.98 13.55 -7.79
CA TYR A 400 5.67 13.12 -9.16
C TYR A 400 6.59 11.98 -9.62
N SER A 401 7.85 11.97 -9.20
CA SER A 401 8.74 10.84 -9.47
C SER A 401 8.20 9.53 -8.88
N TRP A 402 7.67 9.56 -7.65
CA TRP A 402 7.01 8.40 -7.04
C TRP A 402 5.68 8.08 -7.74
N LEU A 403 4.82 9.06 -7.99
CA LEU A 403 3.49 8.85 -8.54
C LEU A 403 3.55 8.22 -9.94
N PHE A 404 4.40 8.73 -10.83
CA PHE A 404 4.57 8.15 -12.16
C PHE A 404 5.26 6.77 -12.11
N ASN A 405 6.16 6.55 -11.15
CA ASN A 405 6.70 5.20 -10.91
C ASN A 405 5.60 4.24 -10.46
N TRP A 406 4.69 4.68 -9.59
CA TRP A 406 3.54 3.89 -9.15
C TRP A 406 2.59 3.59 -10.31
N PHE A 407 2.23 4.59 -11.11
CA PHE A 407 1.41 4.40 -12.31
C PHE A 407 2.03 3.40 -13.29
N SER A 408 3.35 3.46 -13.49
CA SER A 408 4.06 2.55 -14.40
C SER A 408 4.05 1.09 -13.97
N LYS A 409 3.74 0.79 -12.69
CA LYS A 409 3.55 -0.58 -12.21
C LYS A 409 2.23 -1.19 -12.72
N ASN A 410 1.31 -0.37 -13.25
CA ASN A 410 0.05 -0.87 -13.78
C ASN A 410 0.26 -1.62 -15.11
N SER A 411 -0.26 -2.84 -15.23
CA SER A 411 -0.10 -3.66 -16.44
C SER A 411 -0.70 -3.03 -17.70
N GLN A 412 -1.70 -2.16 -17.56
CA GLN A 412 -2.32 -1.45 -18.69
C GLN A 412 -1.61 -0.14 -19.06
N TRP A 413 -0.61 0.30 -18.27
CA TRP A 413 0.03 1.61 -18.45
C TRP A 413 0.48 1.81 -19.90
N LYS A 414 1.28 0.88 -20.43
CA LYS A 414 1.79 0.89 -21.80
C LYS A 414 0.77 0.48 -22.87
N ASN A 415 -0.41 0.00 -22.47
CA ASN A 415 -1.49 -0.44 -23.34
C ASN A 415 -2.61 0.61 -23.40
N GLY A 416 -2.21 1.88 -23.53
CA GLY A 416 -3.10 3.03 -23.75
C GLY A 416 -3.76 3.62 -22.51
N LEU A 417 -3.58 3.07 -21.30
CA LEU A 417 -4.06 3.72 -20.08
C LEU A 417 -3.38 5.08 -19.87
N GLU A 418 -2.08 5.15 -20.17
CA GLU A 418 -1.31 6.39 -20.14
C GLU A 418 -1.97 7.49 -20.99
N ASP A 419 -2.23 7.20 -22.27
CA ASP A 419 -2.83 8.18 -23.19
C ASP A 419 -4.21 8.67 -22.70
N ARG A 420 -5.04 7.74 -22.21
CA ARG A 420 -6.39 8.08 -21.71
C ARG A 420 -6.34 8.90 -20.42
N LEU A 421 -5.39 8.60 -19.53
CA LEU A 421 -5.18 9.36 -18.31
C LEU A 421 -4.68 10.78 -18.61
N ILE A 422 -3.73 10.92 -19.54
CA ILE A 422 -3.24 12.24 -19.96
C ILE A 422 -4.36 13.04 -20.63
N GLN A 423 -5.20 12.41 -21.45
CA GLN A 423 -6.35 13.08 -22.05
C GLN A 423 -7.39 13.50 -21.01
N SER A 424 -7.71 12.63 -20.05
CA SER A 424 -8.65 12.95 -18.96
C SER A 424 -8.11 14.07 -18.07
N LEU A 425 -6.81 14.08 -17.78
CA LEU A 425 -6.14 15.20 -17.11
C LEU A 425 -6.27 16.50 -17.92
N ALA A 426 -6.06 16.44 -19.23
CA ALA A 426 -6.22 17.59 -20.12
C ALA A 426 -7.65 18.15 -20.05
N ASP A 427 -8.65 17.27 -20.07
CA ASP A 427 -10.05 17.67 -19.97
C ASP A 427 -10.35 18.36 -18.62
N ILE A 428 -9.83 17.83 -17.50
CA ILE A 428 -9.93 18.48 -16.18
C ILE A 428 -9.29 19.87 -16.20
N ILE A 429 -8.07 20.00 -16.71
CA ILE A 429 -7.35 21.28 -16.79
C ILE A 429 -8.11 22.28 -17.65
N CYS A 430 -8.63 21.86 -18.81
CA CYS A 430 -9.40 22.69 -19.72
C CYS A 430 -10.72 23.16 -19.08
N GLU A 431 -11.40 22.30 -18.32
CA GLU A 431 -12.65 22.65 -17.65
C GLU A 431 -12.40 23.65 -16.52
N VAL A 432 -11.36 23.44 -15.71
CA VAL A 432 -10.94 24.40 -14.69
C VAL A 432 -10.54 25.74 -15.33
N TYR A 433 -9.88 25.73 -16.50
CA TYR A 433 -9.56 26.94 -17.24
C TYR A 433 -10.79 27.72 -17.70
N ARG A 434 -11.84 27.04 -18.16
CA ARG A 434 -13.08 27.70 -18.62
C ARG A 434 -13.83 28.38 -17.47
N HIS A 435 -13.78 27.78 -16.29
CA HIS A 435 -14.46 28.26 -15.09
C HIS A 435 -13.55 29.05 -14.14
N GLU A 436 -12.35 29.44 -14.59
CA GLU A 436 -11.34 30.06 -13.72
C GLU A 436 -11.88 31.28 -12.96
N ASN A 437 -12.77 32.08 -13.60
CA ASN A 437 -13.43 33.25 -13.02
C ASN A 437 -14.35 32.95 -11.80
N ASP A 438 -14.74 31.69 -11.60
CA ASP A 438 -15.65 31.25 -10.53
C ASP A 438 -14.92 30.37 -9.49
N THR A 439 -13.60 30.22 -9.59
CA THR A 439 -12.79 29.36 -8.72
C THR A 439 -11.86 30.16 -7.80
N PRO A 440 -11.37 29.59 -6.69
CA PRO A 440 -10.33 30.23 -5.87
C PRO A 440 -8.98 30.43 -6.58
N TYR A 441 -8.87 30.06 -7.87
CA TYR A 441 -7.67 30.23 -8.70
C TYR A 441 -7.66 31.55 -9.50
N ILE A 442 -8.64 32.43 -9.28
CA ILE A 442 -8.66 33.80 -9.82
C ILE A 442 -7.30 34.47 -9.55
N ASP A 443 -6.68 34.95 -10.62
CA ASP A 443 -5.37 35.61 -10.69
C ASP A 443 -4.12 34.72 -10.56
N ILE A 444 -4.26 33.39 -10.36
CA ILE A 444 -3.14 32.42 -10.42
C ILE A 444 -2.97 31.84 -11.83
N GLY A 445 -4.04 31.62 -12.62
CA GLY A 445 -3.92 31.09 -13.98
C GLY A 445 -3.63 29.60 -14.00
N ILE A 446 -4.61 28.73 -14.23
CA ILE A 446 -4.37 27.26 -14.32
C ILE A 446 -3.22 26.92 -15.29
N GLY A 447 -3.01 27.71 -16.36
CA GLY A 447 -1.86 27.58 -17.25
C GLY A 447 -0.50 27.83 -16.59
N ARG A 448 -0.41 28.77 -15.62
CA ARG A 448 0.80 28.99 -14.81
C ARG A 448 1.09 27.83 -13.88
N LEU A 449 0.03 27.25 -13.29
CA LEU A 449 0.14 26.09 -12.42
C LEU A 449 0.62 24.86 -13.20
N VAL A 450 0.02 24.59 -14.36
CA VAL A 450 0.40 23.49 -15.24
C VAL A 450 1.86 23.60 -15.68
N LEU A 451 2.31 24.80 -16.08
CA LEU A 451 3.71 25.02 -16.47
C LEU A 451 4.68 24.71 -15.32
N SER A 452 4.45 25.29 -14.14
CA SER A 452 5.30 25.06 -12.96
C SER A 452 5.30 23.60 -12.52
N VAL A 453 4.16 22.93 -12.56
CA VAL A 453 4.02 21.55 -12.08
C VAL A 453 4.67 20.57 -13.05
N THR A 454 4.47 20.76 -14.36
CA THR A 454 5.13 19.92 -15.38
C THR A 454 6.65 20.03 -15.33
N ASP A 455 7.21 21.16 -14.86
CA ASP A 455 8.66 21.29 -14.62
C ASP A 455 9.21 20.40 -13.50
N ASP A 456 8.36 19.96 -12.57
CA ASP A 456 8.71 19.04 -11.50
C ASP A 456 8.46 17.57 -11.88
N MET A 457 7.84 17.31 -13.04
CA MET A 457 7.60 15.96 -13.55
C MET A 457 8.82 15.40 -14.30
N PRO A 458 8.92 14.05 -14.43
CA PRO A 458 9.90 13.42 -15.32
C PRO A 458 9.76 13.92 -16.75
N GLU A 459 10.89 14.07 -17.46
CA GLU A 459 10.97 14.71 -18.79
C GLU A 459 9.98 14.15 -19.80
N TYR A 460 9.90 12.82 -19.88
CA TYR A 460 8.95 12.13 -20.75
C TYR A 460 7.49 12.56 -20.53
N TYR A 461 7.00 12.59 -19.28
CA TYR A 461 5.62 12.97 -18.97
C TYR A 461 5.38 14.48 -19.07
N ARG A 462 6.39 15.30 -18.77
CA ARG A 462 6.36 16.75 -19.00
C ARG A 462 6.08 17.02 -20.46
N ASP A 463 6.85 16.40 -21.35
CA ASP A 463 6.70 16.56 -22.79
C ASP A 463 5.33 16.08 -23.27
N LEU A 464 4.87 14.92 -22.79
CA LEU A 464 3.57 14.36 -23.16
C LEU A 464 2.41 15.30 -22.80
N ILE A 465 2.43 15.88 -21.59
CA ILE A 465 1.40 16.83 -21.14
C ILE A 465 1.51 18.17 -21.88
N ARG A 466 2.72 18.70 -22.06
CA ARG A 466 2.93 20.00 -22.72
C ARG A 466 2.59 19.98 -24.21
N LYS A 467 2.83 18.85 -24.88
CA LYS A 467 2.53 18.65 -26.31
C LYS A 467 1.08 18.25 -26.57
N ASN A 468 0.27 17.97 -25.53
CA ASN A 468 -1.14 17.68 -25.71
C ASN A 468 -1.86 18.88 -26.34
N GLU A 469 -2.56 18.66 -27.47
CA GLU A 469 -3.17 19.74 -28.27
C GLU A 469 -4.12 20.64 -27.46
N SER A 470 -4.84 20.07 -26.50
CA SER A 470 -5.82 20.80 -25.68
C SER A 470 -5.15 21.72 -24.64
N ILE A 471 -3.98 21.32 -24.13
CA ILE A 471 -3.24 22.04 -23.09
C ILE A 471 -2.20 23.00 -23.69
N ALA A 472 -1.56 22.65 -24.80
CA ALA A 472 -0.47 23.39 -25.42
C ALA A 472 -0.83 24.87 -25.63
N SER A 473 -2.03 25.15 -26.15
CA SER A 473 -2.53 26.52 -26.35
C SER A 473 -2.73 27.32 -25.06
N ILE A 474 -2.96 26.65 -23.93
CA ILE A 474 -3.06 27.25 -22.60
C ILE A 474 -1.64 27.59 -22.11
N ILE A 475 -0.68 26.67 -22.27
CA ILE A 475 0.72 26.83 -21.84
C ILE A 475 1.46 27.90 -22.65
N GLU A 476 1.33 27.91 -23.97
CA GLU A 476 2.03 28.85 -24.88
C GLU A 476 1.78 30.32 -24.53
N LYS A 477 0.60 30.65 -23.99
CA LYS A 477 0.25 32.00 -23.52
C LYS A 477 1.09 32.46 -22.32
N PHE A 478 1.64 31.54 -21.53
CA PHE A 478 2.39 31.84 -20.31
C PHE A 478 3.89 31.58 -20.46
N GLU A 479 4.29 30.50 -21.14
CA GLU A 479 5.70 30.08 -21.32
C GLU A 479 6.56 31.18 -21.98
N ASN A 480 5.99 31.95 -22.89
CA ASN A 480 6.70 33.01 -23.60
C ASN A 480 6.74 34.38 -22.88
N ASN A 481 6.08 34.51 -21.72
CA ASN A 481 5.89 35.80 -21.06
C ASN A 481 6.53 35.89 -19.65
N PHE A 482 6.73 34.77 -18.94
CA PHE A 482 7.17 34.78 -17.54
C PHE A 482 8.17 33.67 -17.18
N PHE A 483 9.07 33.96 -16.24
CA PHE A 483 9.96 33.00 -15.56
C PHE A 483 9.38 32.64 -14.19
N CYS A 484 9.22 31.35 -13.90
CA CYS A 484 8.64 30.84 -12.66
C CYS A 484 9.70 30.67 -11.55
N LEU A 485 9.43 31.20 -10.36
CA LEU A 485 10.28 31.06 -9.17
C LEU A 485 9.71 30.08 -8.12
N GLY A 486 8.49 29.57 -8.35
CA GLY A 486 7.73 28.71 -7.42
C GLY A 486 6.22 28.92 -7.54
N GLU A 487 5.43 28.33 -6.63
CA GLU A 487 3.97 28.13 -6.76
C GLU A 487 3.13 29.32 -7.21
N LYS A 488 3.50 30.55 -6.80
CA LYS A 488 2.74 31.78 -7.11
C LYS A 488 3.64 32.96 -7.51
N GLU A 489 4.92 32.72 -7.74
CA GLU A 489 5.91 33.79 -7.93
C GLU A 489 6.54 33.74 -9.32
N PHE A 490 6.44 34.84 -10.05
CA PHE A 490 6.86 34.92 -11.45
C PHE A 490 7.52 36.27 -11.74
N ILE A 491 8.52 36.26 -12.63
CA ILE A 491 9.15 37.48 -13.15
C ILE A 491 8.87 37.53 -14.66
N PRO A 492 8.35 38.64 -15.22
CA PRO A 492 8.22 38.77 -16.67
C PRO A 492 9.57 38.52 -17.38
N LEU A 493 9.59 37.68 -18.41
CA LEU A 493 10.83 37.24 -19.09
C LEU A 493 11.70 38.41 -19.57
N LYS A 494 11.05 39.50 -20.00
CA LYS A 494 11.72 40.75 -20.38
C LYS A 494 12.61 41.32 -19.27
N TYR A 495 12.12 41.34 -18.03
CA TYR A 495 12.89 41.83 -16.88
C TYR A 495 13.87 40.77 -16.40
N PHE A 496 13.48 39.50 -16.44
CA PHE A 496 14.31 38.39 -16.01
C PHE A 496 15.65 38.34 -16.76
N TYR A 497 15.64 38.31 -18.10
CA TYR A 497 16.89 38.28 -18.87
C TYR A 497 17.76 39.53 -18.64
N GLN A 498 17.13 40.71 -18.49
CA GLN A 498 17.86 41.93 -18.16
C GLN A 498 18.55 41.80 -16.78
N TRP A 499 17.87 41.25 -15.78
CA TRP A 499 18.45 41.06 -14.45
C TRP A 499 19.63 40.07 -14.47
N LEU A 500 19.54 39.03 -15.29
CA LEU A 500 20.65 38.08 -15.47
C LEU A 500 21.86 38.72 -16.13
N ASP A 501 21.66 39.50 -17.21
CA ASP A 501 22.73 40.25 -17.88
C ASP A 501 23.45 41.19 -16.90
N GLU A 502 22.68 41.89 -16.08
CA GLU A 502 23.22 42.77 -15.05
C GLU A 502 23.94 42.01 -13.93
N ALA A 503 23.40 40.87 -13.48
CA ALA A 503 24.06 40.03 -12.48
C ALA A 503 25.38 39.47 -13.00
N MET A 504 25.43 39.02 -14.26
CA MET A 504 26.64 38.54 -14.91
C MET A 504 27.70 39.65 -15.05
N LYS A 505 27.30 40.90 -15.32
CA LYS A 505 28.21 42.06 -15.36
C LYS A 505 28.88 42.36 -14.02
N HIS A 506 28.19 42.12 -12.91
CA HIS A 506 28.73 42.34 -11.57
C HIS A 506 29.73 41.25 -11.12
N GLY A 507 29.73 40.10 -11.78
CA GLY A 507 30.68 39.01 -11.54
C GLY A 507 30.18 37.92 -10.61
N ILE A 508 30.94 36.82 -10.55
CA ILE A 508 30.59 35.64 -9.77
C ILE A 508 30.60 35.97 -8.27
N ASN A 509 29.59 35.48 -7.55
CA ASN A 509 29.27 35.73 -6.14
C ASN A 509 28.90 37.18 -5.80
N CYS A 510 28.69 38.04 -6.79
CA CYS A 510 28.13 39.37 -6.61
C CYS A 510 26.61 39.35 -6.77
N SER A 511 25.92 40.16 -5.97
CA SER A 511 24.46 40.26 -6.02
C SER A 511 24.00 41.63 -6.52
N ILE A 512 22.95 41.65 -7.31
CA ILE A 512 22.16 42.85 -7.62
C ILE A 512 20.82 42.78 -6.87
N ILE A 513 20.22 43.94 -6.60
CA ILE A 513 18.86 44.03 -6.03
C ILE A 513 17.98 44.73 -7.06
N ARG A 514 16.84 44.13 -7.37
CA ARG A 514 15.85 44.66 -8.32
C ARG A 514 14.48 44.63 -7.71
N THR A 515 13.80 45.76 -7.78
CA THR A 515 12.41 45.89 -7.33
C THR A 515 11.50 45.66 -8.53
N ASP A 516 10.59 44.71 -8.44
CA ASP A 516 9.52 44.56 -9.44
C ASP A 516 8.52 45.71 -9.24
N GLU A 517 8.27 46.50 -10.28
CA GLU A 517 7.38 47.67 -10.18
C GLU A 517 5.91 47.29 -9.94
N THR A 518 5.51 46.09 -10.33
CA THR A 518 4.15 45.55 -10.24
C THR A 518 3.88 45.01 -8.84
N THR A 519 4.78 44.18 -8.32
CA THR A 519 4.62 43.54 -7.00
C THR A 519 5.26 44.34 -5.86
N LYS A 520 6.08 45.35 -6.19
CA LYS A 520 6.92 46.14 -5.26
C LYS A 520 7.86 45.29 -4.39
N ARG A 521 8.18 44.07 -4.82
CA ARG A 521 9.09 43.15 -4.11
C ARG A 521 10.52 43.35 -4.55
N ASP A 522 11.44 43.23 -3.59
CA ASP A 522 12.87 43.25 -3.83
C ASP A 522 13.41 41.83 -4.06
N TYR A 523 13.90 41.59 -5.28
CA TYR A 523 14.61 40.39 -5.67
C TYR A 523 16.10 40.63 -5.61
N LYS A 524 16.82 39.78 -4.89
CA LYS A 524 18.28 39.75 -4.85
C LYS A 524 18.80 38.63 -5.75
N ILE A 525 19.38 38.99 -6.89
CA ILE A 525 19.87 38.06 -7.90
C ILE A 525 21.40 37.95 -7.79
N THR A 526 21.92 36.74 -7.71
CA THR A 526 23.35 36.46 -7.55
C THR A 526 23.82 35.51 -8.64
N PHE A 527 24.88 35.86 -9.34
CA PHE A 527 25.55 34.96 -10.28
C PHE A 527 26.51 34.05 -9.51
N ILE A 528 26.27 32.74 -9.46
CA ILE A 528 26.96 31.83 -8.53
C ILE A 528 28.11 31.08 -9.20
N ALA A 529 27.92 30.69 -10.46
CA ALA A 529 28.92 29.92 -11.17
C ALA A 529 28.86 30.14 -12.67
N ASN A 530 30.05 30.15 -13.29
CA ASN A 530 30.25 30.19 -14.72
C ASN A 530 31.11 29.00 -15.13
N VAL A 531 30.53 27.99 -15.79
CA VAL A 531 31.25 26.77 -16.17
C VAL A 531 30.92 26.43 -17.62
N LEU A 532 31.90 26.61 -18.51
CA LEU A 532 31.72 26.53 -19.96
C LEU A 532 30.54 27.41 -20.40
N PHE A 533 29.56 26.83 -21.07
CA PHE A 533 28.31 27.50 -21.47
C PHE A 533 27.20 27.41 -20.40
N ARG A 534 27.46 26.92 -19.19
CA ARG A 534 26.46 26.85 -18.10
C ARG A 534 26.66 27.93 -17.04
N GLN A 535 25.60 28.70 -16.81
CA GLN A 535 25.58 29.74 -15.79
C GLN A 535 24.56 29.39 -14.70
N ALA A 536 24.98 29.45 -13.44
CA ALA A 536 24.12 29.19 -12.29
C ALA A 536 23.79 30.49 -11.54
N PHE A 537 22.53 30.64 -11.15
CA PHE A 537 22.01 31.84 -10.50
C PHE A 537 21.22 31.50 -9.24
N LYS A 538 21.19 32.45 -8.32
CA LYS A 538 20.39 32.42 -7.09
C LYS A 538 19.54 33.67 -7.02
N ILE A 539 18.24 33.51 -6.81
CA ILE A 539 17.29 34.60 -6.55
C ILE A 539 16.79 34.45 -5.11
N GLU A 540 16.91 35.51 -4.32
CA GLU A 540 16.37 35.61 -2.96
C GLU A 540 15.30 36.69 -2.91
N TYR A 541 14.17 36.42 -2.26
CA TYR A 541 13.11 37.40 -2.03
C TYR A 541 12.36 37.10 -0.72
N ILE A 542 11.52 38.04 -0.28
CA ILE A 542 10.60 37.86 0.85
C ILE A 542 9.20 37.70 0.28
N ASP A 543 8.53 36.58 0.57
CA ASP A 543 7.17 36.32 0.10
C ASP A 543 6.11 37.09 0.92
N ASP A 544 4.84 36.99 0.53
CA ASP A 544 3.72 37.65 1.22
C ASP A 544 3.54 37.18 2.67
N THR A 545 4.03 35.99 2.99
CA THR A 545 4.03 35.43 4.35
C THR A 545 5.22 35.90 5.18
N LYS A 546 6.02 36.83 4.66
CA LYS A 546 7.27 37.36 5.24
C LYS A 546 8.37 36.31 5.39
N ASN A 547 8.27 35.19 4.68
CA ASN A 547 9.30 34.16 4.67
C ASN A 547 10.32 34.46 3.58
N LYS A 548 11.59 34.23 3.91
CA LYS A 548 12.67 34.35 2.93
C LYS A 548 12.66 33.13 2.03
N ARG A 549 12.45 33.34 0.73
CA ARG A 549 12.55 32.31 -0.30
C ARG A 549 13.88 32.41 -1.03
N ILE A 550 14.41 31.25 -1.39
CA ILE A 550 15.67 31.14 -2.13
C ILE A 550 15.45 30.16 -3.27
N HIS A 551 15.61 30.64 -4.49
CA HIS A 551 15.50 29.85 -5.69
C HIS A 551 16.87 29.73 -6.38
N TYR A 552 17.29 28.50 -6.69
CA TYR A 552 18.52 28.22 -7.42
C TYR A 552 18.16 27.61 -8.76
N PHE A 553 18.74 28.14 -9.83
CA PHE A 553 18.53 27.63 -11.17
C PHE A 553 19.79 27.75 -12.01
N LYS A 554 19.80 27.03 -13.13
CA LYS A 554 20.87 27.05 -14.13
C LYS A 554 20.29 27.42 -15.47
N MET A 555 21.09 28.07 -16.29
CA MET A 555 20.77 28.34 -17.68
C MET A 555 21.95 27.95 -18.57
N ASP A 556 21.61 27.20 -19.62
CA ASP A 556 22.54 26.91 -20.70
C ASP A 556 22.63 28.15 -21.60
N GLN A 557 23.85 28.45 -22.05
CA GLN A 557 24.18 29.50 -23.00
C GLN A 557 23.83 30.93 -22.58
N ALA A 558 23.46 31.19 -21.32
CA ALA A 558 23.03 32.52 -20.88
C ALA A 558 24.05 33.62 -21.22
N MET A 559 25.34 33.32 -21.09
CA MET A 559 26.40 34.26 -21.43
C MET A 559 26.61 34.39 -22.95
N LEU A 560 26.39 33.32 -23.72
CA LEU A 560 26.50 33.30 -25.19
C LEU A 560 25.31 33.96 -25.88
N CYS A 561 24.11 33.88 -25.32
CA CYS A 561 22.87 34.40 -25.90
C CYS A 561 22.45 35.76 -25.30
N CYS A 562 23.27 36.33 -24.42
CA CYS A 562 23.02 37.61 -23.76
C CYS A 562 23.06 38.80 -24.74
N GLN A 563 22.37 39.90 -24.43
CA GLN A 563 22.35 41.08 -25.31
C GLN A 563 23.71 41.81 -25.37
N ASP A 564 24.50 41.73 -24.30
CA ASP A 564 25.79 42.38 -24.18
C ASP A 564 26.90 41.61 -24.93
N THR A 565 27.52 42.25 -25.93
CA THR A 565 28.59 41.67 -26.75
C THR A 565 29.84 41.31 -25.94
N LEU A 566 30.16 42.02 -24.85
CA LEU A 566 31.32 41.71 -24.01
C LEU A 566 31.09 40.41 -23.22
N LEU A 567 29.88 40.20 -22.71
CA LEU A 567 29.51 38.94 -22.07
C LEU A 567 29.53 37.80 -23.09
N ARG A 568 28.96 37.98 -24.29
CA ARG A 568 29.04 36.95 -25.36
C ARG A 568 30.48 36.59 -25.73
N THR A 569 31.35 37.59 -25.80
CA THR A 569 32.79 37.38 -26.00
C THR A 569 33.40 36.56 -24.87
N LYS A 570 33.08 36.86 -23.60
CA LYS A 570 33.55 36.08 -22.44
C LYS A 570 33.03 34.64 -22.46
N GLY A 571 31.75 34.45 -22.81
CA GLY A 571 31.14 33.13 -22.94
C GLY A 571 31.85 32.30 -24.02
N LEU A 572 32.13 32.91 -25.18
CA LEU A 572 32.82 32.24 -26.28
C LEU A 572 34.28 31.91 -25.93
N LEU A 573 34.98 32.84 -25.28
CA LEU A 573 36.36 32.59 -24.81
C LEU A 573 36.44 31.49 -23.76
N ALA A 574 35.38 31.25 -22.98
CA ALA A 574 35.33 30.13 -22.04
C ALA A 574 35.29 28.76 -22.73
N LEU A 575 35.06 28.74 -24.06
CA LEU A 575 35.04 27.54 -24.89
C LEU A 575 36.34 27.37 -25.70
N SER A 576 37.39 28.18 -25.43
CA SER A 576 38.64 28.18 -26.21
C SER A 576 39.31 26.82 -26.30
N ASP A 577 39.19 25.99 -25.27
CA ASP A 577 39.82 24.66 -25.24
C ASP A 577 39.15 23.67 -26.22
N TYR A 578 37.95 24.02 -26.72
CA TYR A 578 37.15 23.20 -27.63
C TYR A 578 37.07 23.77 -29.06
N ILE A 579 37.47 25.02 -29.28
CA ILE A 579 37.33 25.71 -30.58
C ILE A 579 38.73 25.95 -31.17
N THR A 580 38.90 25.73 -32.48
CA THR A 580 40.20 26.00 -33.13
C THR A 580 40.50 27.49 -33.19
N ASP A 581 41.78 27.88 -33.23
CA ASP A 581 42.19 29.30 -33.37
C ASP A 581 41.63 29.98 -34.63
N SER A 582 41.31 29.20 -35.66
CA SER A 582 40.69 29.70 -36.90
C SER A 582 39.20 29.98 -36.68
N ASP A 583 38.46 29.01 -36.18
CA ASP A 583 37.01 29.12 -35.95
C ASP A 583 36.71 30.15 -34.88
N MET A 584 37.57 30.25 -33.85
CA MET A 584 37.45 31.24 -32.79
C MET A 584 37.50 32.67 -33.34
N LYS A 585 38.34 32.96 -34.34
CA LYS A 585 38.39 34.27 -35.00
C LYS A 585 37.14 34.54 -35.84
N GLU A 586 36.61 33.52 -36.50
CA GLU A 586 35.38 33.62 -37.29
C GLU A 586 34.16 33.88 -36.39
N TYR A 587 34.02 33.12 -35.31
CA TYR A 587 32.92 33.31 -34.35
C TYR A 587 32.97 34.66 -33.66
N LEU A 588 34.15 35.20 -33.33
CA LEU A 588 34.29 36.55 -32.78
C LEU A 588 33.76 37.64 -33.72
N ILE A 589 33.83 37.44 -35.04
CA ILE A 589 33.27 38.36 -36.04
C ILE A 589 31.75 38.23 -36.09
N CYS A 590 31.24 36.99 -36.02
CA CYS A 590 29.81 36.68 -36.08
C CYS A 590 29.02 37.05 -34.82
N LEU A 591 29.68 37.43 -33.70
CA LEU A 591 29.05 37.75 -32.42
C LEU A 591 27.90 38.77 -32.51
N ASN A 592 27.92 39.69 -33.47
CA ASN A 592 26.87 40.72 -33.61
C ASN A 592 25.87 40.43 -34.74
N HIS A 593 25.95 39.25 -35.38
CA HIS A 593 25.00 38.87 -36.42
C HIS A 593 23.64 38.49 -35.80
N GLU A 594 22.56 38.72 -36.55
CA GLU A 594 21.19 38.39 -36.09
C GLU A 594 21.00 36.89 -35.85
N ASN A 595 21.72 36.03 -36.58
CA ASN A 595 21.70 34.58 -36.42
C ASN A 595 22.70 34.03 -35.39
N TRP A 596 23.29 34.88 -34.54
CA TRP A 596 24.29 34.45 -33.55
C TRP A 596 23.77 33.36 -32.60
N VAL A 597 22.50 33.41 -32.21
CA VAL A 597 21.91 32.41 -31.31
C VAL A 597 21.94 31.01 -31.94
N GLU A 598 21.57 30.89 -33.22
CA GLU A 598 21.64 29.62 -33.97
C GLU A 598 23.10 29.12 -34.11
N ILE A 599 24.04 30.04 -34.32
CA ILE A 599 25.48 29.73 -34.38
C ILE A 599 25.97 29.22 -33.02
N ALA A 600 25.59 29.88 -31.92
CA ALA A 600 25.96 29.48 -30.57
C ALA A 600 25.39 28.10 -30.21
N GLU A 601 24.14 27.82 -30.58
CA GLU A 601 23.53 26.50 -30.41
C GLU A 601 24.30 25.42 -31.16
N LYS A 602 24.71 25.69 -32.41
CA LYS A 602 25.52 24.77 -33.19
C LYS A 602 26.88 24.49 -32.55
N ILE A 603 27.60 25.53 -32.12
CA ILE A 603 28.88 25.40 -31.41
C ILE A 603 28.69 24.54 -30.16
N VAL A 604 27.67 24.81 -29.36
CA VAL A 604 27.39 24.08 -28.12
C VAL A 604 27.03 22.62 -28.41
N SER A 605 26.27 22.35 -29.46
CA SER A 605 25.93 21.00 -29.90
C SER A 605 27.18 20.20 -30.31
N GLU A 606 28.06 20.80 -31.12
CA GLU A 606 29.33 20.20 -31.54
C GLU A 606 30.28 19.94 -30.35
N ILE A 607 30.30 20.83 -29.35
CA ILE A 607 31.09 20.58 -28.13
C ILE A 607 30.48 19.43 -27.31
N LYS A 608 29.15 19.38 -27.19
CA LYS A 608 28.44 18.33 -26.44
C LYS A 608 28.62 16.93 -27.04
N SER A 609 28.89 16.82 -28.35
CA SER A 609 29.13 15.52 -29.01
C SER A 609 30.57 15.00 -28.87
N ARG A 610 31.48 15.76 -28.26
CA ARG A 610 32.89 15.36 -28.09
C ARG A 610 33.14 14.61 -26.78
N GLU A 611 34.05 13.65 -26.84
CA GLU A 611 34.48 12.85 -25.70
C GLU A 611 35.20 13.68 -24.61
N ASP A 612 36.03 14.65 -25.00
CA ASP A 612 36.79 15.50 -24.07
C ASP A 612 35.89 16.42 -23.23
N TYR A 613 34.70 16.77 -23.74
CA TYR A 613 33.65 17.46 -22.98
C TYR A 613 33.04 16.54 -21.91
N ILE A 614 32.81 15.27 -22.21
CA ILE A 614 32.27 14.30 -21.25
C ILE A 614 33.26 14.07 -20.11
N VAL A 615 34.55 13.90 -20.44
CA VAL A 615 35.62 13.79 -19.45
C VAL A 615 35.65 15.02 -18.54
N TYR A 616 35.47 16.21 -19.10
CA TYR A 616 35.39 17.45 -18.33
C TYR A 616 34.20 17.44 -17.35
N ILE A 617 33.01 17.06 -17.79
CA ILE A 617 31.81 17.00 -16.92
C ILE A 617 32.02 16.01 -15.79
N ILE A 618 32.48 14.79 -16.09
CA ILE A 618 32.74 13.74 -15.09
C ILE A 618 33.67 14.29 -14.02
N ARG A 619 34.79 14.88 -14.45
CA ARG A 619 35.76 15.47 -13.54
C ARG A 619 35.16 16.61 -12.71
N TYR A 620 34.35 17.47 -13.33
CA TYR A 620 33.66 18.55 -12.63
C TYR A 620 32.75 18.01 -11.53
N MET A 621 31.91 17.01 -11.84
CA MET A 621 30.96 16.39 -10.90
C MET A 621 31.66 15.70 -9.72
N LEU A 622 32.85 15.15 -9.95
CA LEU A 622 33.65 14.44 -8.94
C LEU A 622 34.49 15.40 -8.05
N GLU A 623 34.90 16.56 -8.56
CA GLU A 623 35.71 17.53 -7.82
C GLU A 623 34.87 18.61 -7.10
N ASN A 624 33.74 19.04 -7.66
CA ASN A 624 33.06 20.27 -7.24
C ASN A 624 31.86 20.03 -6.32
N LYS A 625 31.65 20.96 -5.37
CA LYS A 625 30.49 20.91 -4.46
C LYS A 625 29.21 21.48 -5.09
N ILE A 626 29.34 22.44 -5.99
CA ILE A 626 28.21 23.06 -6.69
C ILE A 626 27.77 22.11 -7.82
N LYS A 627 26.53 21.64 -7.76
CA LYS A 627 25.97 20.74 -8.79
C LYS A 627 25.50 21.56 -9.99
N ILE A 628 26.33 21.64 -11.04
CA ILE A 628 25.99 22.31 -12.32
C ILE A 628 25.62 21.31 -13.41
N PHE A 629 26.22 20.12 -13.35
CA PHE A 629 25.95 19.01 -14.25
C PHE A 629 25.30 17.84 -13.49
N PHE A 630 24.46 17.10 -14.21
CA PHE A 630 23.77 15.90 -13.82
C PHE A 630 24.16 14.75 -14.75
N ILE A 631 23.69 13.55 -14.44
CA ILE A 631 24.06 12.34 -15.19
C ILE A 631 23.52 12.40 -16.62
N GLU A 632 22.35 12.99 -16.82
CA GLU A 632 21.72 13.19 -18.12
C GLU A 632 22.62 14.05 -19.04
N ASP A 633 23.48 14.90 -18.46
CA ASP A 633 24.41 15.73 -19.23
C ASP A 633 25.63 14.95 -19.78
N LEU A 634 25.84 13.72 -19.31
CA LEU A 634 26.90 12.83 -19.79
C LEU A 634 26.51 12.12 -21.10
N PHE A 635 25.21 12.01 -21.37
CA PHE A 635 24.66 11.26 -22.49
C PHE A 635 23.83 12.21 -23.37
N PRO A 636 24.44 12.86 -24.38
CA PRO A 636 23.73 13.83 -25.22
C PRO A 636 22.61 13.14 -26.01
N ASN A 637 21.50 13.84 -26.29
CA ASN A 637 20.38 13.35 -27.14
C ASN A 637 20.77 13.24 -28.63
N SER A 638 21.91 12.59 -28.93
CA SER A 638 22.48 12.36 -30.24
C SER A 638 23.19 11.01 -30.24
N THR A 639 23.06 10.27 -31.35
CA THR A 639 23.73 8.98 -31.57
C THR A 639 25.18 9.13 -32.02
N GLU A 640 25.59 10.34 -32.39
CA GLU A 640 26.90 10.63 -33.00
C GLU A 640 28.08 10.22 -32.10
N LEU A 641 27.96 10.46 -30.79
CA LEU A 641 28.96 10.03 -29.81
C LEU A 641 29.05 8.50 -29.73
N PHE A 642 27.91 7.81 -29.78
CA PHE A 642 27.82 6.35 -29.79
C PHE A 642 28.49 5.75 -31.02
N GLU A 643 28.15 6.29 -32.19
CA GLU A 643 28.71 5.89 -33.47
C GLU A 643 30.22 6.13 -33.50
N ASN A 644 30.69 7.26 -32.98
CA ASN A 644 32.11 7.58 -32.87
C ASN A 644 32.86 6.62 -31.95
N VAL A 645 32.27 6.20 -30.83
CA VAL A 645 32.90 5.21 -29.93
C VAL A 645 33.05 3.88 -30.65
N LEU A 646 31.99 3.40 -31.32
CA LEU A 646 31.99 2.14 -32.05
C LEU A 646 32.90 2.16 -33.28
N ALA A 647 33.01 3.29 -33.98
CA ALA A 647 33.84 3.44 -35.16
C ALA A 647 35.34 3.53 -34.84
N ASN A 648 35.70 4.13 -33.70
CA ASN A 648 37.10 4.44 -33.37
C ASN A 648 37.73 3.48 -32.36
N ASN A 649 36.96 2.55 -31.76
CA ASN A 649 37.47 1.58 -30.79
C ASN A 649 37.21 0.15 -31.24
N SER A 650 38.22 -0.71 -31.12
CA SER A 650 38.04 -2.16 -31.22
C SER A 650 37.33 -2.69 -29.98
N GLU A 651 36.33 -3.56 -30.18
CA GLU A 651 35.60 -4.26 -29.11
C GLU A 651 36.56 -4.97 -28.14
N ASP A 652 37.51 -5.73 -28.68
CA ASP A 652 38.49 -6.49 -27.89
C ASP A 652 39.36 -5.56 -27.01
N ASP A 653 39.70 -4.37 -27.53
CA ASP A 653 40.51 -3.40 -26.80
C ASP A 653 39.72 -2.75 -25.66
N VAL A 654 38.43 -2.46 -25.86
CA VAL A 654 37.53 -1.88 -24.84
C VAL A 654 37.33 -2.88 -23.70
N PHE A 655 37.01 -4.14 -24.02
CA PHE A 655 36.83 -5.16 -22.99
C PHE A 655 38.15 -5.51 -22.29
N THR A 656 39.28 -5.51 -22.99
CA THR A 656 40.59 -5.74 -22.36
C THR A 656 40.91 -4.65 -21.32
N ARG A 657 40.64 -3.38 -21.63
CA ARG A 657 40.82 -2.27 -20.67
C ARG A 657 39.83 -2.38 -19.50
N GLY A 658 38.55 -2.61 -19.79
CA GLY A 658 37.52 -2.77 -18.76
C GLY A 658 37.79 -3.93 -17.80
N ASN A 659 38.24 -5.07 -18.32
CA ASN A 659 38.55 -6.25 -17.53
C ASN A 659 39.73 -6.07 -16.56
N GLN A 660 40.62 -5.09 -16.81
CA GLN A 660 41.66 -4.74 -15.84
C GLN A 660 41.08 -4.19 -14.54
N TRP A 661 39.99 -3.41 -14.62
CA TRP A 661 39.29 -2.88 -13.44
C TRP A 661 38.55 -3.95 -12.65
N LEU A 662 38.02 -4.97 -13.33
CA LEU A 662 37.40 -6.14 -12.68
C LEU A 662 38.42 -7.05 -11.98
N GLN A 663 39.71 -6.85 -12.21
CA GLN A 663 40.81 -7.56 -11.57
C GLN A 663 41.59 -6.68 -10.56
N ASP A 664 41.09 -5.47 -10.25
CA ASP A 664 41.72 -4.57 -9.30
C ASP A 664 41.71 -5.14 -7.88
N ARG A 665 42.75 -4.82 -7.09
CA ARG A 665 42.90 -5.30 -5.71
C ARG A 665 42.01 -4.56 -4.72
N ASP A 666 41.59 -3.34 -5.04
CA ASP A 666 40.63 -2.58 -4.23
C ASP A 666 39.19 -2.97 -4.60
N LYS A 667 38.51 -3.65 -3.68
CA LYS A 667 37.12 -4.08 -3.84
C LYS A 667 36.17 -2.91 -4.14
N ASN A 668 36.48 -1.70 -3.69
CA ASN A 668 35.65 -0.54 -3.99
C ASN A 668 35.77 -0.10 -5.44
N VAL A 669 36.97 -0.18 -6.04
CA VAL A 669 37.19 0.13 -7.46
C VAL A 669 36.44 -0.86 -8.34
N LEU A 670 36.52 -2.15 -8.03
CA LEU A 670 35.78 -3.21 -8.71
C LEU A 670 34.26 -3.00 -8.61
N ASN A 671 33.76 -2.71 -7.40
CA ASN A 671 32.33 -2.49 -7.18
C ASN A 671 31.83 -1.24 -7.92
N ILE A 672 32.59 -0.14 -7.92
CA ILE A 672 32.24 1.07 -8.67
C ILE A 672 32.16 0.74 -10.17
N PHE A 673 33.15 0.03 -10.71
CA PHE A 673 33.17 -0.33 -12.12
C PHE A 673 31.94 -1.15 -12.55
N GLY A 674 31.64 -2.22 -11.81
CA GLY A 674 30.50 -3.08 -12.10
C GLY A 674 29.17 -2.34 -12.01
N GLN A 675 28.99 -1.48 -11.00
CA GLN A 675 27.77 -0.69 -10.85
C GLN A 675 27.64 0.40 -11.92
N LEU A 676 28.74 0.99 -12.40
CA LEU A 676 28.71 1.93 -13.52
C LEU A 676 28.27 1.25 -14.81
N ILE A 677 28.78 0.06 -15.13
CA ILE A 677 28.36 -0.69 -16.32
C ILE A 677 26.85 -0.96 -16.27
N ILE A 678 26.35 -1.46 -15.14
CA ILE A 678 24.92 -1.76 -14.96
C ILE A 678 24.08 -0.50 -15.18
N TYR A 679 24.49 0.61 -14.57
CA TYR A 679 23.77 1.87 -14.66
C TYR A 679 23.72 2.38 -16.11
N ILE A 680 24.89 2.49 -16.75
CA ILE A 680 25.06 3.09 -18.07
C ILE A 680 24.38 2.24 -19.14
N TYR A 681 24.57 0.92 -19.10
CA TYR A 681 23.91 0.00 -20.03
C TYR A 681 22.38 0.11 -19.94
N ASN A 682 21.81 0.05 -18.73
CA ASN A 682 20.36 0.14 -18.57
C ASN A 682 19.81 1.52 -18.93
N TYR A 683 20.56 2.58 -18.68
CA TYR A 683 20.21 3.93 -19.12
C TYR A 683 20.07 3.98 -20.65
N PHE A 684 21.03 3.40 -21.38
CA PHE A 684 20.98 3.35 -22.84
C PHE A 684 19.82 2.49 -23.37
N ARG A 685 19.59 1.31 -22.79
CA ARG A 685 18.50 0.42 -23.22
C ARG A 685 17.10 1.01 -22.99
N ARG A 686 16.94 1.92 -22.03
CA ARG A 686 15.66 2.60 -21.75
C ARG A 686 15.49 3.94 -22.48
N SER A 687 16.53 4.44 -23.15
CA SER A 687 16.47 5.68 -23.91
C SER A 687 16.00 5.41 -25.34
N GLU A 688 14.97 6.13 -25.79
CA GLU A 688 14.49 6.05 -27.17
C GLU A 688 15.58 6.39 -28.17
N THR A 689 16.45 7.37 -27.85
CA THR A 689 17.55 7.83 -28.71
C THR A 689 18.55 6.72 -29.06
N TYR A 690 18.80 5.78 -28.14
CA TYR A 690 19.80 4.72 -28.33
C TYR A 690 19.19 3.33 -28.54
N SER A 691 17.86 3.23 -28.52
CA SER A 691 17.12 1.98 -28.65
C SER A 691 17.38 1.26 -29.98
N SER A 692 17.80 1.99 -31.02
CA SER A 692 18.14 1.45 -32.34
C SER A 692 19.46 0.69 -32.40
N PHE A 693 20.33 0.82 -31.39
CA PHE A 693 21.60 0.09 -31.32
C PHE A 693 21.41 -1.33 -30.77
N THR A 694 22.26 -2.25 -31.21
CA THR A 694 22.20 -3.63 -30.72
C THR A 694 22.58 -3.69 -29.23
N GLU A 695 22.19 -4.76 -28.54
CA GLU A 695 22.58 -5.00 -27.15
C GLU A 695 24.10 -5.08 -27.00
N LYS A 696 24.75 -5.68 -27.99
CA LYS A 696 26.20 -5.80 -28.05
C LYS A 696 26.85 -4.42 -28.16
N ASP A 697 26.39 -3.56 -29.07
CA ASP A 697 26.90 -2.21 -29.24
C ASP A 697 26.70 -1.37 -27.97
N SER A 698 25.51 -1.47 -27.36
CA SER A 698 25.18 -0.80 -26.11
C SER A 698 26.10 -1.22 -24.96
N LEU A 699 26.48 -2.50 -24.91
CA LEU A 699 27.40 -3.03 -23.91
C LEU A 699 28.83 -2.53 -24.14
N VAL A 700 29.31 -2.54 -25.38
CA VAL A 700 30.65 -2.00 -25.73
C VAL A 700 30.77 -0.54 -25.33
N VAL A 701 29.76 0.27 -25.65
CA VAL A 701 29.74 1.69 -25.30
C VAL A 701 29.62 1.89 -23.78
N ALA A 702 28.84 1.07 -23.08
CA ALA A 702 28.74 1.12 -21.61
C ALA A 702 30.09 0.80 -20.93
N TYR A 703 30.81 -0.22 -21.41
CA TYR A 703 32.15 -0.55 -20.91
C TYR A 703 33.14 0.59 -21.14
N TYR A 704 33.09 1.21 -22.32
CA TYR A 704 33.94 2.33 -22.67
C TYR A 704 33.71 3.56 -21.77
N PHE A 705 32.45 3.94 -21.53
CA PHE A 705 32.16 5.05 -20.62
C PHE A 705 32.47 4.73 -19.16
N ALA A 706 32.23 3.50 -18.71
CA ALA A 706 32.60 3.07 -17.37
C ALA A 706 34.13 3.14 -17.15
N ASP A 707 34.92 2.77 -18.16
CA ASP A 707 36.39 2.88 -18.16
C ASP A 707 36.84 4.34 -18.01
N ILE A 708 36.26 5.25 -18.80
CA ILE A 708 36.54 6.70 -18.72
C ILE A 708 36.21 7.25 -17.32
N VAL A 709 35.00 6.96 -16.81
CA VAL A 709 34.54 7.45 -15.51
C VAL A 709 35.45 6.95 -14.39
N LEU A 710 35.78 5.66 -14.39
CA LEU A 710 36.61 5.08 -13.35
C LEU A 710 38.06 5.58 -13.41
N THR A 711 38.59 5.81 -14.62
CA THR A 711 39.88 6.46 -14.82
C THR A 711 39.92 7.85 -14.18
N GLN A 712 38.85 8.65 -14.31
CA GLN A 712 38.78 9.94 -13.63
C GLN A 712 38.67 9.80 -12.11
N ILE A 713 37.85 8.87 -11.61
CA ILE A 713 37.70 8.63 -10.17
C ILE A 713 39.05 8.27 -9.53
N THR A 714 39.79 7.34 -10.13
CA THR A 714 41.09 6.88 -9.61
C THR A 714 42.13 7.98 -9.64
N GLN A 715 42.28 8.71 -10.76
CA GLN A 715 43.20 9.85 -10.86
C GLN A 715 42.90 10.96 -9.84
N LEU A 716 41.61 11.25 -9.59
CA LEU A 716 41.21 12.25 -8.60
C LEU A 716 41.42 11.78 -7.16
N ASN A 717 41.20 10.49 -6.90
CA ASN A 717 41.45 9.88 -5.61
C ASN A 717 42.95 9.92 -5.25
N GLU A 718 43.82 9.55 -6.20
CA GLU A 718 45.28 9.64 -6.06
C GLU A 718 45.74 11.08 -5.77
N ARG A 719 45.12 12.06 -6.45
CA ARG A 719 45.40 13.48 -6.27
C ARG A 719 44.74 14.10 -5.03
N LYS A 720 43.97 13.32 -4.25
CA LYS A 720 43.17 13.79 -3.09
C LYS A 720 42.23 14.96 -3.42
N ARG A 721 41.72 14.99 -4.66
CA ARG A 721 40.76 16.00 -5.15
C ARG A 721 39.35 15.45 -5.29
N LEU A 722 39.16 14.14 -5.07
CA LEU A 722 37.86 13.50 -5.10
C LEU A 722 37.01 13.96 -3.91
N LYS A 723 35.79 14.41 -4.19
CA LYS A 723 34.85 14.90 -3.17
C LYS A 723 34.37 13.82 -2.21
N TYR A 724 34.22 12.59 -2.71
CA TYR A 724 33.68 11.45 -1.99
C TYR A 724 34.77 10.39 -1.82
N THR A 725 34.66 9.57 -0.78
CA THR A 725 35.49 8.36 -0.67
C THR A 725 35.05 7.31 -1.69
N LEU A 726 35.94 6.39 -2.07
CA LEU A 726 35.59 5.29 -2.97
C LEU A 726 34.45 4.42 -2.39
N GLN A 727 34.42 4.23 -1.07
CA GLN A 727 33.34 3.50 -0.39
C GLN A 727 31.98 4.21 -0.52
N GLU A 728 31.94 5.53 -0.35
CA GLU A 728 30.71 6.32 -0.49
C GLU A 728 30.18 6.27 -1.92
N LEU A 729 31.07 6.34 -2.92
CA LEU A 729 30.69 6.22 -4.33
C LEU A 729 30.14 4.83 -4.66
N ALA A 730 30.79 3.76 -4.19
CA ALA A 730 30.32 2.40 -4.37
C ALA A 730 28.91 2.19 -3.78
N ASN A 731 28.69 2.66 -2.55
CA ASN A 731 27.40 2.54 -1.87
C ASN A 731 26.32 3.39 -2.54
N TRP A 732 26.67 4.59 -3.03
CA TRP A 732 25.72 5.46 -3.72
C TRP A 732 25.28 4.88 -5.06
N LEU A 733 26.22 4.37 -5.87
CA LEU A 733 25.92 3.73 -7.15
C LEU A 733 25.06 2.47 -6.97
N LEU A 734 25.36 1.66 -5.96
CA LEU A 734 24.55 0.48 -5.62
C LEU A 734 23.10 0.86 -5.30
N LYS A 735 22.90 1.85 -4.40
CA LYS A 735 21.56 2.36 -4.07
C LYS A 735 20.86 2.98 -5.26
N LEU A 736 21.60 3.65 -6.14
CA LEU A 736 21.06 4.27 -7.35
C LEU A 736 20.51 3.20 -8.31
N ASN A 737 21.29 2.16 -8.59
CA ASN A 737 20.86 1.06 -9.45
C ASN A 737 19.67 0.28 -8.87
N ASP A 738 19.65 0.08 -7.55
CA ASP A 738 18.55 -0.56 -6.84
C ASP A 738 17.26 0.29 -6.95
N SER A 739 17.35 1.59 -6.66
CA SER A 739 16.22 2.53 -6.75
C SER A 739 15.60 2.67 -8.15
N LYS A 740 16.35 2.35 -9.20
CA LYS A 740 15.93 2.40 -10.61
C LYS A 740 15.46 1.03 -11.15
N GLY A 741 15.55 -0.03 -10.33
CA GLY A 741 15.27 -1.41 -10.74
C GLY A 741 16.26 -1.94 -11.78
N PHE A 742 17.45 -1.36 -11.88
CA PHE A 742 18.45 -1.75 -12.89
C PHE A 742 19.20 -3.03 -12.51
N LEU A 743 19.22 -3.40 -11.23
CA LEU A 743 19.78 -4.66 -10.74
C LEU A 743 18.96 -5.90 -11.16
N ASP A 744 17.67 -5.72 -11.48
CA ASP A 744 16.80 -6.82 -11.92
C ASP A 744 16.85 -7.02 -13.44
N ASN A 745 17.09 -5.96 -14.22
CA ASN A 745 17.26 -6.06 -15.68
C ASN A 745 18.56 -6.78 -16.09
N PHE A 746 19.61 -6.72 -15.27
CA PHE A 746 20.85 -7.46 -15.53
C PHE A 746 20.78 -8.93 -15.10
N LYS A 747 19.68 -9.37 -14.48
CA LYS A 747 19.40 -10.81 -14.23
C LYS A 747 18.74 -11.51 -15.42
N ASN A 748 18.37 -10.75 -16.46
CA ASN A 748 17.93 -11.30 -17.74
C ASN A 748 19.01 -11.06 -18.78
N ASN A 749 20.08 -11.87 -18.76
CA ASN A 749 20.93 -12.07 -19.93
C ASN A 749 21.51 -13.48 -19.92
N ASP A 750 21.33 -14.14 -21.07
CA ASP A 750 21.84 -15.42 -21.54
C ASP A 750 22.75 -16.20 -20.59
N ILE A 751 22.14 -17.17 -19.92
CA ILE A 751 22.83 -18.27 -19.28
C ILE A 751 23.55 -19.08 -20.36
N SER A 752 24.86 -19.31 -20.20
CA SER A 752 25.64 -20.09 -21.16
C SER A 752 25.10 -21.52 -21.30
N GLN A 753 25.32 -22.20 -22.44
CA GLN A 753 24.87 -23.60 -22.60
C GLN A 753 25.43 -24.54 -21.51
N GLY A 754 26.59 -24.23 -20.93
CA GLY A 754 27.15 -24.96 -19.80
C GLY A 754 26.38 -24.74 -18.50
N GLU A 755 26.02 -23.50 -18.18
CA GLU A 755 25.20 -23.17 -17.00
C GLU A 755 23.74 -23.65 -17.17
N LYS A 756 23.19 -23.69 -18.40
CA LYS A 756 21.89 -24.34 -18.67
C LYS A 756 21.93 -25.83 -18.34
N ALA A 757 23.01 -26.52 -18.70
CA ALA A 757 23.20 -27.94 -18.40
C ALA A 757 23.39 -28.18 -16.88
N GLU A 758 24.10 -27.30 -16.18
CA GLU A 758 24.22 -27.35 -14.71
C GLU A 758 22.86 -27.11 -14.03
N ILE A 759 22.07 -26.14 -14.48
CA ILE A 759 20.71 -25.89 -13.99
C ILE A 759 19.79 -27.08 -14.27
N GLU A 760 19.89 -27.69 -15.47
CA GLU A 760 19.11 -28.87 -15.84
C GLU A 760 19.46 -30.06 -14.94
N GLN A 761 20.74 -30.28 -14.66
CA GLN A 761 21.20 -31.31 -13.73
C GLN A 761 20.71 -31.04 -12.30
N GLU A 762 20.86 -29.82 -11.79
CA GLU A 762 20.46 -29.44 -10.44
C GLU A 762 18.96 -29.61 -10.21
N ILE A 763 18.13 -29.19 -11.17
CA ILE A 763 16.67 -29.36 -11.10
C ILE A 763 16.31 -30.84 -11.14
N THR A 764 16.92 -31.61 -12.05
CA THR A 764 16.64 -33.05 -12.18
C THR A 764 17.02 -33.81 -10.91
N GLU A 765 18.17 -33.50 -10.32
CA GLU A 765 18.63 -34.08 -9.06
C GLU A 765 17.73 -33.69 -7.89
N TYR A 766 17.30 -32.43 -7.82
CA TYR A 766 16.39 -31.94 -6.77
C TYR A 766 15.07 -32.71 -6.76
N PHE A 767 14.39 -32.81 -7.91
CA PHE A 767 13.11 -33.52 -8.02
C PHE A 767 13.26 -35.06 -7.93
N SER A 768 14.45 -35.60 -8.15
CA SER A 768 14.73 -37.05 -8.00
C SER A 768 15.05 -37.46 -6.57
N SER A 769 15.55 -36.54 -5.73
CA SER A 769 16.07 -36.84 -4.39
C SER A 769 15.24 -36.26 -3.24
N THR A 770 14.38 -35.27 -3.51
CA THR A 770 13.68 -34.50 -2.47
C THR A 770 12.20 -34.89 -2.38
N ASN A 771 11.72 -35.16 -1.16
CA ASN A 771 10.29 -35.24 -0.90
C ASN A 771 9.73 -33.82 -0.70
N LEU A 772 9.12 -33.26 -1.75
CA LEU A 772 8.60 -31.89 -1.78
C LEU A 772 7.65 -31.56 -0.63
N GLN A 773 6.92 -32.54 -0.08
CA GLN A 773 6.02 -32.29 1.06
C GLN A 773 6.73 -31.77 2.33
N HIS A 774 8.06 -31.96 2.42
CA HIS A 774 8.89 -31.56 3.56
C HIS A 774 9.99 -30.56 3.20
N ALA A 775 9.99 -30.05 1.95
CA ALA A 775 10.96 -29.06 1.51
C ALA A 775 10.59 -27.66 2.02
N SER A 776 11.60 -26.89 2.42
CA SER A 776 11.39 -25.54 2.94
C SER A 776 11.00 -24.57 1.82
N GLY A 777 10.24 -23.53 2.15
CA GLY A 777 9.82 -22.51 1.19
C GLY A 777 11.00 -21.87 0.44
N ASN A 778 12.10 -21.57 1.15
CA ASN A 778 13.29 -20.95 0.56
C ASN A 778 14.02 -21.84 -0.46
N GLU A 779 14.07 -23.15 -0.22
CA GLU A 779 14.65 -24.12 -1.17
C GLU A 779 13.82 -24.17 -2.45
N ILE A 780 12.49 -24.19 -2.32
CA ILE A 780 11.58 -24.25 -3.47
C ILE A 780 11.59 -22.94 -4.25
N VAL A 781 11.63 -21.77 -3.60
CA VAL A 781 11.79 -20.47 -4.28
C VAL A 781 13.05 -20.45 -5.14
N SER A 782 14.19 -20.93 -4.58
CA SER A 782 15.46 -21.01 -5.30
C SER A 782 15.36 -21.90 -6.55
N ILE A 783 14.74 -23.08 -6.42
CA ILE A 783 14.53 -24.02 -7.54
C ILE A 783 13.56 -23.45 -8.57
N CYS A 784 12.42 -22.87 -8.16
CA CYS A 784 11.43 -22.31 -9.09
C CYS A 784 12.02 -21.15 -9.90
N LYS A 785 12.87 -20.32 -9.30
CA LYS A 785 13.59 -19.25 -10.00
C LYS A 785 14.51 -19.79 -11.09
N LYS A 786 15.20 -20.92 -10.83
CA LYS A 786 16.06 -21.59 -11.82
C LYS A 786 15.25 -22.28 -12.92
N MET A 787 14.06 -22.80 -12.59
CA MET A 787 13.17 -23.46 -13.54
C MET A 787 12.72 -22.56 -14.70
N TYR A 788 12.80 -21.24 -14.57
CA TYR A 788 12.57 -20.32 -15.68
C TYR A 788 13.50 -20.60 -16.88
N PHE A 789 14.69 -21.12 -16.64
CA PHE A 789 15.68 -21.44 -17.68
C PHE A 789 15.73 -22.93 -18.06
N PHE A 790 14.88 -23.76 -17.46
CA PHE A 790 14.82 -25.19 -17.73
C PHE A 790 14.07 -25.51 -19.04
N GLU A 791 14.72 -26.28 -19.91
CA GLU A 791 14.21 -26.75 -21.21
C GLU A 791 14.04 -28.29 -21.27
N GLY A 792 14.26 -28.98 -20.15
CA GLY A 792 14.21 -30.45 -20.08
C GLY A 792 12.79 -31.02 -20.26
N LYS A 793 12.72 -32.29 -20.67
CA LYS A 793 11.45 -32.96 -21.05
C LYS A 793 10.47 -33.17 -19.88
N ASP A 794 10.95 -33.13 -18.65
CA ASP A 794 10.15 -33.41 -17.44
C ASP A 794 9.53 -32.15 -16.81
N LEU A 795 9.64 -30.98 -17.45
CA LEU A 795 9.15 -29.70 -16.93
C LEU A 795 7.69 -29.76 -16.46
N GLN A 796 6.82 -30.39 -17.25
CA GLN A 796 5.40 -30.54 -16.91
C GLN A 796 5.17 -31.38 -15.65
N THR A 797 5.98 -32.42 -15.45
CA THR A 797 5.93 -33.25 -14.23
C THR A 797 6.34 -32.42 -13.01
N TYR A 798 7.38 -31.60 -13.13
CA TYR A 798 7.86 -30.76 -12.02
C TYR A 798 6.86 -29.64 -11.68
N LEU A 799 6.23 -29.03 -12.68
CA LEU A 799 5.16 -28.05 -12.48
C LEU A 799 3.97 -28.64 -11.73
N LEU A 800 3.55 -29.87 -12.05
CA LEU A 800 2.49 -30.56 -11.31
C LEU A 800 2.87 -30.78 -9.83
N LEU A 801 4.12 -31.15 -9.56
CA LEU A 801 4.61 -31.34 -8.20
C LEU A 801 4.64 -30.02 -7.41
N ILE A 802 5.08 -28.91 -8.03
CA ILE A 802 5.07 -27.58 -7.41
C ILE A 802 3.64 -27.11 -7.14
N LYS A 803 2.72 -27.30 -8.10
CA LYS A 803 1.31 -26.96 -7.90
C LYS A 803 0.70 -27.74 -6.73
N GLY A 804 1.02 -29.03 -6.61
CA GLY A 804 0.64 -29.85 -5.47
C GLY A 804 1.21 -29.31 -4.15
N TRP A 805 2.46 -28.86 -4.15
CA TRP A 805 3.08 -28.22 -2.99
C TRP A 805 2.38 -26.92 -2.57
N ILE A 806 2.04 -26.05 -3.54
CA ILE A 806 1.31 -24.80 -3.31
C ILE A 806 -0.02 -25.09 -2.64
N ILE A 807 -0.83 -26.02 -3.18
CA ILE A 807 -2.15 -26.36 -2.64
C ILE A 807 -2.04 -26.90 -1.21
N GLU A 808 -1.06 -27.76 -0.93
CA GLU A 808 -0.85 -28.30 0.43
C GLU A 808 -0.38 -27.24 1.42
N HIS A 809 0.47 -26.30 1.01
CA HIS A 809 0.93 -25.22 1.89
C HIS A 809 -0.13 -24.15 2.13
N CYS A 810 -1.05 -23.91 1.18
CA CYS A 810 -2.22 -23.06 1.42
C CYS A 810 -3.20 -23.63 2.48
N LYS A 811 -3.12 -24.93 2.80
CA LYS A 811 -3.96 -25.57 3.84
C LYS A 811 -3.36 -25.49 5.25
N LYS A 812 -2.07 -25.17 5.38
CA LYS A 812 -1.41 -25.10 6.69
C LYS A 812 -1.79 -23.78 7.37
N GLU A 813 -2.28 -23.85 8.61
CA GLU A 813 -2.57 -22.66 9.42
C GLU A 813 -1.29 -21.86 9.67
N GLY A 814 -1.37 -20.54 9.38
CA GLY A 814 -0.37 -19.47 9.60
C GLY A 814 1.04 -19.90 10.02
N GLY A 815 1.97 -19.95 9.05
CA GLY A 815 3.38 -20.29 9.28
C GLY A 815 4.36 -19.26 8.70
N ASP A 816 5.62 -19.32 9.14
CA ASP A 816 6.75 -18.43 8.75
C ASP A 816 7.12 -18.45 7.24
N GLU A 817 6.42 -19.23 6.40
CA GLU A 817 6.73 -19.44 4.98
C GLU A 817 5.72 -18.79 4.00
N GLU A 818 4.81 -17.95 4.47
CA GLU A 818 3.78 -17.32 3.60
C GLU A 818 4.41 -16.48 2.47
N LYS A 819 5.49 -15.76 2.76
CA LYS A 819 6.19 -14.93 1.76
C LYS A 819 6.84 -15.79 0.68
N GLU A 820 7.43 -16.90 1.09
CA GLU A 820 7.98 -17.91 0.21
C GLU A 820 6.87 -18.55 -0.63
N LEU A 821 5.72 -18.90 -0.04
CA LEU A 821 4.55 -19.42 -0.77
C LEU A 821 4.11 -18.47 -1.90
N LEU A 822 3.92 -17.19 -1.59
CA LEU A 822 3.55 -16.18 -2.60
C LEU A 822 4.61 -16.09 -3.72
N SER A 823 5.89 -16.13 -3.35
CA SER A 823 7.02 -16.11 -4.30
C SER A 823 7.05 -17.37 -5.18
N VAL A 824 6.76 -18.55 -4.62
CA VAL A 824 6.65 -19.80 -5.38
C VAL A 824 5.50 -19.74 -6.37
N MET A 825 4.35 -19.19 -5.98
CA MET A 825 3.21 -19.00 -6.89
C MET A 825 3.57 -18.07 -8.07
N GLU A 826 4.26 -16.96 -7.81
CA GLU A 826 4.74 -16.04 -8.84
C GLU A 826 5.72 -16.71 -9.83
N TYR A 827 6.72 -17.43 -9.32
CA TYR A 827 7.66 -18.14 -10.18
C TYR A 827 6.99 -19.27 -10.95
N TYR A 828 6.06 -20.00 -10.32
CA TYR A 828 5.29 -21.05 -10.97
C TYR A 828 4.56 -20.52 -12.22
N VAL A 829 3.83 -19.42 -12.11
CA VAL A 829 3.09 -18.85 -13.26
C VAL A 829 4.01 -18.27 -14.32
N CYS A 830 5.16 -17.71 -13.94
CA CYS A 830 6.19 -17.27 -14.89
C CYS A 830 6.75 -18.45 -15.71
N VAL A 831 6.93 -19.61 -15.08
CA VAL A 831 7.44 -20.83 -15.74
C VAL A 831 6.37 -21.48 -16.63
N VAL A 832 5.10 -21.45 -16.21
CA VAL A 832 3.97 -21.95 -17.01
C VAL A 832 3.78 -21.11 -18.28
N ASN A 833 3.92 -19.79 -18.18
CA ASN A 833 3.64 -18.85 -19.28
C ASN A 833 4.90 -18.30 -19.96
N LYS A 834 5.99 -19.07 -20.01
CA LYS A 834 7.25 -18.65 -20.66
C LYS A 834 7.04 -18.18 -22.11
N GLU A 835 6.17 -18.86 -22.84
CA GLU A 835 5.91 -18.58 -24.26
C GLU A 835 4.91 -17.43 -24.46
N GLU A 836 4.06 -17.14 -23.46
CA GLU A 836 3.03 -16.10 -23.50
C GLU A 836 3.05 -15.24 -22.22
N PRO A 837 4.07 -14.38 -22.02
CA PRO A 837 4.22 -13.60 -20.77
C PRO A 837 3.02 -12.71 -20.41
N ASN A 838 2.18 -12.37 -21.38
CA ASN A 838 0.97 -11.57 -21.16
C ASN A 838 -0.09 -12.32 -20.33
N GLU A 839 -0.04 -13.66 -20.27
CA GLU A 839 -0.99 -14.48 -19.52
C GLU A 839 -0.57 -14.74 -18.07
N ILE A 840 0.64 -14.32 -17.65
CA ILE A 840 1.17 -14.57 -16.30
C ILE A 840 0.19 -14.13 -15.20
N VAL A 841 -0.37 -12.93 -15.32
CA VAL A 841 -1.32 -12.39 -14.33
C VAL A 841 -2.64 -13.18 -14.33
N ASN A 842 -3.14 -13.57 -15.50
CA ASN A 842 -4.37 -14.36 -15.61
C ASN A 842 -4.18 -15.74 -14.98
N SER A 843 -3.08 -16.43 -15.27
CA SER A 843 -2.78 -17.72 -14.65
C SER A 843 -2.56 -17.62 -13.14
N TYR A 844 -2.01 -16.50 -12.63
CA TYR A 844 -1.89 -16.26 -11.19
C TYR A 844 -3.26 -16.16 -10.52
N LEU A 845 -4.20 -15.45 -11.13
CA LEU A 845 -5.57 -15.33 -10.64
C LEU A 845 -6.32 -16.67 -10.74
N GLU A 846 -6.16 -17.40 -11.84
CA GLU A 846 -6.75 -18.73 -12.01
C GLU A 846 -6.24 -19.74 -10.98
N LEU A 847 -4.95 -19.68 -10.63
CA LEU A 847 -4.38 -20.53 -9.58
C LEU A 847 -5.04 -20.26 -8.22
N TRP A 848 -5.22 -18.98 -7.87
CA TRP A 848 -5.94 -18.61 -6.64
C TRP A 848 -7.40 -19.03 -6.65
N GLU A 849 -8.10 -18.80 -7.76
CA GLU A 849 -9.50 -19.21 -7.95
C GLU A 849 -9.66 -20.73 -7.84
N GLU A 850 -8.72 -21.50 -8.40
CA GLU A 850 -8.68 -22.95 -8.30
C GLU A 850 -8.49 -23.41 -6.85
N ILE A 851 -7.54 -22.82 -6.11
CA ILE A 851 -7.31 -23.14 -4.69
C ILE A 851 -8.59 -22.86 -3.88
N LEU A 852 -9.21 -21.69 -4.06
CA LEU A 852 -10.43 -21.30 -3.35
C LEU A 852 -11.64 -22.16 -3.74
N SER A 853 -11.72 -22.64 -4.98
CA SER A 853 -12.81 -23.50 -5.45
C SER A 853 -12.84 -24.88 -4.75
N GLN A 854 -11.72 -25.29 -4.14
CA GLN A 854 -11.63 -26.54 -3.39
C GLN A 854 -12.25 -26.45 -1.98
N GLY A 855 -12.77 -25.29 -1.59
CA GLY A 855 -13.36 -25.07 -0.26
C GLY A 855 -12.33 -25.08 0.87
N ILE A 856 -11.06 -24.82 0.54
CA ILE A 856 -9.96 -24.74 1.50
C ILE A 856 -10.12 -23.46 2.33
N HIS A 857 -10.06 -23.59 3.65
CA HIS A 857 -9.90 -22.45 4.56
C HIS A 857 -8.45 -21.97 4.48
N ILE A 858 -8.27 -20.69 4.14
CA ILE A 858 -6.96 -20.08 3.94
C ILE A 858 -6.84 -18.95 4.96
N GLU A 859 -5.84 -19.05 5.83
CA GLU A 859 -5.49 -17.98 6.74
C GLU A 859 -4.13 -17.39 6.36
N LEU A 860 -4.10 -16.10 6.06
CA LEU A 860 -2.89 -15.35 5.75
C LEU A 860 -2.63 -14.28 6.79
N SER A 861 -1.36 -14.03 7.10
CA SER A 861 -0.93 -12.89 7.89
C SER A 861 -1.35 -11.57 7.24
N ARG A 862 -1.45 -10.53 8.08
CA ARG A 862 -1.75 -9.15 7.63
C ARG A 862 -0.73 -8.64 6.61
N SER A 863 0.55 -8.99 6.77
CA SER A 863 1.60 -8.65 5.82
C SER A 863 1.38 -9.30 4.44
N SER A 864 0.93 -10.55 4.40
CA SER A 864 0.64 -11.25 3.16
C SER A 864 -0.60 -10.69 2.47
N ILE A 865 -1.66 -10.36 3.21
CA ILE A 865 -2.84 -9.68 2.68
C ILE A 865 -2.46 -8.31 2.08
N TYR A 866 -1.57 -7.54 2.72
CA TYR A 866 -1.06 -6.29 2.16
C TYR A 866 -0.35 -6.49 0.82
N ILE A 867 0.52 -7.51 0.70
CA ILE A 867 1.21 -7.83 -0.55
C ILE A 867 0.18 -8.11 -1.65
N LEU A 868 -0.85 -8.92 -1.36
CA LEU A 868 -1.91 -9.22 -2.31
C LEU A 868 -2.71 -7.99 -2.72
N ARG A 869 -3.00 -7.07 -1.79
CA ARG A 869 -3.71 -5.80 -2.08
C ARG A 869 -2.91 -4.90 -3.01
N ARG A 870 -1.60 -4.86 -2.88
CA ARG A 870 -0.71 -4.10 -3.78
C ARG A 870 -0.78 -4.60 -5.23
N PHE A 871 -1.11 -5.89 -5.45
CA PHE A 871 -1.34 -6.40 -6.80
C PHE A 871 -2.61 -5.83 -7.43
N ILE A 872 -3.68 -5.60 -6.65
CA ILE A 872 -4.92 -4.98 -7.16
C ILE A 872 -4.63 -3.66 -7.87
N THR A 873 -3.79 -2.81 -7.27
CA THR A 873 -3.47 -1.50 -7.85
C THR A 873 -2.54 -1.58 -9.06
N SER A 874 -1.78 -2.69 -9.17
CA SER A 874 -0.80 -2.93 -10.24
C SER A 874 -1.39 -3.70 -11.43
N PHE A 875 -2.55 -4.32 -11.28
CA PHE A 875 -3.21 -5.10 -12.32
C PHE A 875 -4.15 -4.26 -13.19
N SER A 876 -4.63 -4.87 -14.29
CA SER A 876 -5.67 -4.28 -15.13
C SER A 876 -6.98 -4.12 -14.34
N PHE A 877 -7.91 -3.32 -14.84
CA PHE A 877 -9.21 -3.15 -14.20
C PHE A 877 -9.91 -4.50 -13.91
N GLU A 878 -10.00 -5.38 -14.92
CA GLU A 878 -10.63 -6.69 -14.79
C GLU A 878 -9.87 -7.64 -13.87
N GLN A 879 -8.54 -7.68 -13.98
CA GLN A 879 -7.66 -8.51 -13.14
C GLN A 879 -7.70 -8.07 -11.67
N GLY A 880 -7.73 -6.76 -11.40
CA GLY A 880 -7.84 -6.21 -10.06
C GLY A 880 -9.17 -6.58 -9.38
N ILE A 881 -10.28 -6.61 -10.14
CA ILE A 881 -11.58 -7.07 -9.65
C ILE A 881 -11.52 -8.53 -9.20
N ARG A 882 -10.92 -9.41 -10.02
CA ARG A 882 -10.73 -10.83 -9.67
C ARG A 882 -9.86 -10.99 -8.42
N MET A 883 -8.74 -10.27 -8.36
CA MET A 883 -7.83 -10.31 -7.21
C MET A 883 -8.51 -9.87 -5.91
N ARG A 884 -9.33 -8.81 -5.95
CA ARG A 884 -10.09 -8.40 -4.76
C ARG A 884 -11.05 -9.48 -4.29
N LYS A 885 -11.81 -10.11 -5.21
CA LYS A 885 -12.73 -11.21 -4.87
C LYS A 885 -12.00 -12.39 -4.20
N ILE A 886 -10.76 -12.66 -4.64
CA ILE A 886 -9.89 -13.65 -3.99
C ILE A 886 -9.58 -13.22 -2.56
N ILE A 887 -9.10 -11.99 -2.34
CA ILE A 887 -8.75 -11.46 -1.01
C ILE A 887 -9.98 -11.43 -0.08
N GLU A 888 -11.14 -11.05 -0.57
CA GLU A 888 -12.39 -11.02 0.23
C GLU A 888 -12.80 -12.42 0.67
N ARG A 889 -12.75 -13.40 -0.24
CA ARG A 889 -13.03 -14.80 0.13
C ARG A 889 -12.07 -15.31 1.18
N ILE A 890 -10.80 -14.97 1.09
CA ILE A 890 -9.79 -15.32 2.12
C ILE A 890 -10.10 -14.61 3.44
N SER A 891 -10.46 -13.32 3.39
CA SER A 891 -10.65 -12.50 4.60
C SER A 891 -11.97 -12.80 5.33
N LEU A 892 -13.03 -13.18 4.62
CA LEU A 892 -14.36 -13.51 5.16
C LEU A 892 -14.48 -14.94 5.68
N GLN A 893 -13.46 -15.79 5.50
CA GLN A 893 -13.40 -17.12 6.12
C GLN A 893 -13.07 -17.07 7.62
N ARG A 894 -12.79 -15.88 8.16
CA ARG A 894 -12.49 -15.64 9.58
C ARG A 894 -13.73 -15.60 10.46
#